data_AF-A0A1D2WDJ4-F1
#
_entry.id   AF-A0A1D2WDJ4-F1
#
_cell.length_a   1.000
_cell.length_b   1.000
_cell.length_c   1.000
_cell.angle_alpha   90.00
_cell.angle_beta   90.00
_cell.angle_gamma   90.00
#
_symmetry.space_group_name_H-M   'P 1'
#
loop_
_entity.id
_entity.type
_entity.pdbx_description
1 polymer ?
#
loop_
_entity_poly.entity_id
_entity_poly.type
_entity_poly.pdbx_seq_one_letter_code
_entity_poly.pdbx_strand_id
1 'polypeptide(L)'
;MKNELLFIILLSFFLILISITGTVSAANLTVNPGDSIQSVINNASSNDTIIVNDNCGLGYTYTENVVVNKTVQLKVNDGGNVTIQALNSSQPIFTVDNCCDSVIYGFTITGATSSSAIYLNGTHNCCILNNIITGNGLNSTGDFGYGIFMNSTTNCMITGNILHGNEGGIDLEYSKNTLLSENSVTDSVLRGIYMYHANSTAISKNNLANNDGGILACYSNSIVITGNDVKNNIYQGIYLYYSSGDLHFNRIVGNGEYGLLSRGGTVNATNNWWGTNNPRVSSVKPSAIYVINGNVLYNPRLVLTVTPTSYKVSDGKVYEAAITADLNHNSNNEDVSTVLYTPDGIPVNFDSDSGSTITSKGYTRNGKTSAILMLNPNLESGMANVTATVDNQSTPAPVDRIAKAVITIAGTAIDVSTNQTLYLTYEIPLNESVRWVSVLWKNMGMFHEEVDLVVNGNVVLNKTVSNVNYLQYKNNFSQNVFDNINFLNWLFSNTPCAIFELDNIIARNPQLENLTGNELEEGMLALAKQVNNFTDSEIDFIRNRQDFKDKMVMHIFYPGDAAKTITINDQDSNETLDLYFPGNPIVRVSDIIYADGLYTYQTELDQNNITHYTVEPAGYEGVRSFAIAATRVTDEILQYWLDQKDRTDANGTLLYPEGPMKTAYGTFLNALLVIKCHDMVADAAASKFNVTWIRTTPIAVSTLDDAYNTLLTGEMSHRMGMDVVGDPDNVRAFRFACSSSFSPIEYWVMASLFPNPDQNGTIIGPNVWSSVTIGLGDLMLSGEPLEIFESNGYIVIKAVGSNGKILLIDPETGLVMDLLTGNETSCGSYCYKNQQAEWGNNLGNIILNNGPAINRAIETGEAVAADWGQNDMEDTVLGLASSAAISVGVAMLVCSGPPGWLALAVIGLGVAGSYYAADLDEGWTTSRWINFGLNVGPSLVPFIGAEGGVAGRLGISYVTKAGAKKSVTTVAGNSESYVITNMPKWGGGTFTGGYMSTVEYIKYGTNKRVIRTAFGDTREEAAKNALRYTVLSSRASVIVNSYSPEIDDYGSVAYNNIADYFATT
;
A
#
# COMPACT_ATOMS: atom_id res chain seq x y z
N MET A 1 9.41 -18.72 1.63
CA MET A 1 9.02 -19.86 0.76
C MET A 1 9.22 -21.27 1.33
N LYS A 2 10.44 -21.79 1.59
CA LYS A 2 10.63 -23.21 1.97
C LYS A 2 10.04 -23.59 3.35
N ASN A 3 10.00 -22.64 4.29
CA ASN A 3 9.45 -22.85 5.64
C ASN A 3 7.94 -22.56 5.71
N GLU A 4 7.42 -21.66 4.86
CA GLU A 4 5.97 -21.42 4.67
C GLU A 4 5.27 -22.65 4.11
N LEU A 5 5.91 -23.31 3.14
CA LEU A 5 5.40 -24.56 2.59
C LEU A 5 5.34 -25.63 3.69
N LEU A 6 6.28 -25.66 4.64
CA LEU A 6 6.27 -26.62 5.74
C LEU A 6 5.18 -26.32 6.77
N PHE A 7 4.95 -25.04 7.13
CA PHE A 7 3.88 -24.64 8.07
C PHE A 7 2.49 -24.85 7.47
N ILE A 8 2.29 -24.48 6.19
CA ILE A 8 1.03 -24.71 5.47
C ILE A 8 0.83 -26.20 5.20
N ILE A 9 1.87 -26.96 4.84
CA ILE A 9 1.78 -28.43 4.68
C ILE A 9 1.45 -29.08 6.02
N LEU A 10 2.03 -28.65 7.15
CA LEU A 10 1.71 -29.19 8.48
C LEU A 10 0.27 -28.87 8.89
N LEU A 11 -0.20 -27.63 8.67
CA LEU A 11 -1.57 -27.20 8.98
C LEU A 11 -2.61 -27.89 8.06
N SER A 12 -2.29 -28.08 6.78
CA SER A 12 -3.15 -28.77 5.81
C SER A 12 -3.14 -30.29 5.96
N PHE A 13 -2.01 -30.92 6.32
CA PHE A 13 -1.99 -32.33 6.73
C PHE A 13 -2.81 -32.56 8.00
N PHE A 14 -2.80 -31.61 8.93
CA PHE A 14 -3.59 -31.68 10.18
C PHE A 14 -5.10 -31.54 9.91
N LEU A 15 -5.50 -30.64 9.01
CA LEU A 15 -6.90 -30.50 8.57
C LEU A 15 -7.38 -31.70 7.72
N ILE A 16 -6.50 -32.31 6.93
CA ILE A 16 -6.83 -33.49 6.10
C ILE A 16 -6.99 -34.76 6.96
N LEU A 17 -6.27 -34.90 8.08
CA LEU A 17 -6.44 -36.03 9.00
C LEU A 17 -7.77 -36.01 9.77
N ILE A 18 -8.43 -34.86 9.90
CA ILE A 18 -9.76 -34.75 10.52
C ILE A 18 -10.87 -35.34 9.62
N SER A 19 -10.59 -35.58 8.33
CA SER A 19 -11.62 -35.92 7.33
C SER A 19 -11.70 -37.39 6.90
N ILE A 20 -10.96 -38.32 7.51
CA ILE A 20 -11.01 -39.75 7.11
C ILE A 20 -11.05 -40.70 8.31
N THR A 21 -12.15 -40.72 9.06
CA THR A 21 -12.63 -41.96 9.71
C THR A 21 -14.15 -42.02 9.66
N GLY A 22 -14.68 -43.23 9.42
CA GLY A 22 -16.10 -43.47 9.20
C GLY A 22 -16.99 -42.97 10.34
N THR A 23 -18.18 -42.51 9.96
CA THR A 23 -19.22 -41.97 10.83
C THR A 23 -19.56 -42.88 12.01
N VAL A 24 -19.16 -42.46 13.21
CA VAL A 24 -19.93 -42.65 14.44
C VAL A 24 -20.32 -41.24 14.89
N SER A 25 -21.61 -40.97 15.07
CA SER A 25 -22.09 -39.65 15.50
C SER A 25 -21.51 -39.32 16.88
N ALA A 26 -20.63 -38.32 16.97
CA ALA A 26 -20.21 -37.74 18.25
C ALA A 26 -21.43 -37.16 18.97
N ALA A 27 -21.59 -37.47 20.26
CA ALA A 27 -22.66 -36.95 21.10
C ALA A 27 -22.17 -35.75 21.93
N ASN A 28 -23.11 -34.86 22.28
CA ASN A 28 -22.89 -33.80 23.26
C ASN A 28 -23.38 -34.29 24.63
N LEU A 29 -22.46 -34.48 25.57
CA LEU A 29 -22.72 -34.86 26.95
C LEU A 29 -22.57 -33.65 27.86
N THR A 30 -23.41 -33.51 28.88
CA THR A 30 -23.37 -32.38 29.81
C THR A 30 -22.96 -32.82 31.20
N VAL A 31 -22.12 -32.04 31.87
CA VAL A 31 -21.82 -32.15 33.30
C VAL A 31 -22.44 -30.93 33.98
N ASN A 32 -23.37 -31.13 34.91
CA ASN A 32 -24.01 -30.06 35.68
C ASN A 32 -23.44 -29.98 37.11
N PRO A 33 -23.70 -28.90 37.86
CA PRO A 33 -23.31 -28.80 39.26
C PRO A 33 -23.73 -30.03 40.09
N GLY A 34 -22.75 -30.71 40.70
CA GLY A 34 -22.95 -31.92 41.51
C GLY A 34 -22.71 -33.24 40.77
N ASP A 35 -22.65 -33.22 39.42
CA ASP A 35 -22.20 -34.36 38.63
C ASP A 35 -20.67 -34.52 38.73
N SER A 36 -20.18 -35.75 38.47
CA SER A 36 -18.73 -36.00 38.33
C SER A 36 -18.30 -35.89 36.87
N ILE A 37 -17.29 -35.06 36.61
CA ILE A 37 -16.66 -34.94 35.29
C ILE A 37 -16.06 -36.29 34.89
N GLN A 38 -15.36 -36.95 35.80
CA GLN A 38 -14.76 -38.27 35.53
C GLN A 38 -15.81 -39.32 35.15
N SER A 39 -16.97 -39.33 35.82
CA SER A 39 -18.03 -40.27 35.49
C SER A 39 -18.56 -40.09 34.06
N VAL A 40 -18.71 -38.84 33.61
CA VAL A 40 -19.14 -38.55 32.24
C VAL A 40 -18.07 -38.94 31.22
N ILE A 41 -16.78 -38.67 31.49
CA ILE A 41 -15.67 -39.12 30.62
C ILE A 41 -15.64 -40.66 30.51
N ASN A 42 -15.84 -41.37 31.62
CA ASN A 42 -15.87 -42.83 31.61
C ASN A 42 -16.98 -43.38 30.70
N ASN A 43 -18.14 -42.71 30.67
CA ASN A 43 -19.29 -43.10 29.84
C ASN A 43 -19.24 -42.57 28.40
N ALA A 44 -18.40 -41.59 28.12
CA ALA A 44 -18.27 -40.99 26.79
C ALA A 44 -17.69 -41.98 25.76
N SER A 45 -18.17 -41.86 24.52
CA SER A 45 -17.58 -42.49 23.34
C SER A 45 -16.44 -41.64 22.77
N SER A 46 -15.62 -42.23 21.91
CA SER A 46 -14.57 -41.50 21.21
C SER A 46 -15.18 -40.37 20.36
N ASN A 47 -14.55 -39.20 20.37
CA ASN A 47 -14.95 -37.95 19.72
C ASN A 47 -16.17 -37.24 20.33
N ASP A 48 -16.75 -37.73 21.42
CA ASP A 48 -17.83 -37.03 22.11
C ASP A 48 -17.35 -35.67 22.64
N THR A 49 -18.27 -34.70 22.66
CA THR A 49 -18.06 -33.39 23.27
C THR A 49 -18.70 -33.38 24.65
N ILE A 50 -17.91 -33.09 25.68
CA ILE A 50 -18.34 -32.98 27.07
C ILE A 50 -18.37 -31.49 27.42
N ILE A 51 -19.57 -30.98 27.65
CA ILE A 51 -19.84 -29.59 28.01
C ILE A 51 -20.03 -29.51 29.53
N VAL A 52 -19.14 -28.79 30.20
CA VAL A 52 -19.20 -28.60 31.65
C VAL A 52 -19.88 -27.26 31.94
N ASN A 53 -20.95 -27.31 32.71
CA ASN A 53 -21.79 -26.15 33.02
C ASN A 53 -21.38 -25.51 34.33
N ASP A 54 -21.57 -24.19 34.43
CA ASP A 54 -21.56 -23.50 35.70
C ASP A 54 -22.93 -23.58 36.39
N ASN A 55 -23.11 -22.86 37.49
CA ASN A 55 -24.38 -22.81 38.21
C ASN A 55 -25.28 -21.68 37.67
N CYS A 56 -25.73 -21.81 36.43
CA CYS A 56 -26.63 -20.87 35.75
C CYS A 56 -26.06 -19.44 35.69
N GLY A 57 -24.82 -19.29 35.25
CA GLY A 57 -24.10 -18.00 35.16
C GLY A 57 -23.45 -17.55 36.47
N LEU A 58 -23.64 -18.30 37.57
CA LEU A 58 -22.81 -18.19 38.76
C LEU A 58 -21.69 -19.22 38.67
N GLY A 59 -20.45 -18.78 38.88
CA GLY A 59 -19.29 -19.65 38.80
C GLY A 59 -19.42 -20.88 39.71
N TYR A 60 -18.98 -22.04 39.23
CA TYR A 60 -19.06 -23.30 39.97
C TYR A 60 -17.70 -24.02 40.04
N THR A 61 -17.41 -24.63 41.19
CA THR A 61 -16.17 -25.37 41.43
C THR A 61 -16.42 -26.86 41.50
N TYR A 62 -15.77 -27.61 40.60
CA TYR A 62 -15.69 -29.06 40.64
C TYR A 62 -14.40 -29.47 41.35
N THR A 63 -14.50 -30.27 42.41
CA THR A 63 -13.32 -30.75 43.15
C THR A 63 -13.00 -32.18 42.74
N GLU A 64 -12.16 -32.35 41.72
CA GLU A 64 -11.82 -33.64 41.11
C GLU A 64 -10.38 -33.63 40.57
N ASN A 65 -9.78 -34.83 40.45
CA ASN A 65 -8.64 -35.07 39.57
C ASN A 65 -9.16 -35.93 38.41
N VAL A 66 -9.05 -35.43 37.19
CA VAL A 66 -9.69 -35.95 35.98
C VAL A 66 -8.66 -36.60 35.08
N VAL A 67 -8.92 -37.86 34.70
CA VAL A 67 -8.12 -38.64 33.76
C VAL A 67 -8.86 -38.77 32.43
N VAL A 68 -8.22 -38.28 31.37
CA VAL A 68 -8.65 -38.37 29.97
C VAL A 68 -7.79 -39.44 29.29
N ASN A 69 -8.37 -40.60 29.04
CA ASN A 69 -7.69 -41.76 28.45
C ASN A 69 -8.32 -42.22 27.12
N LYS A 70 -9.13 -41.35 26.51
CA LYS A 70 -9.83 -41.55 25.24
C LYS A 70 -10.00 -40.19 24.55
N THR A 71 -10.18 -40.20 23.24
CA THR A 71 -10.39 -38.98 22.44
C THR A 71 -11.72 -38.32 22.79
N VAL A 72 -11.69 -37.16 23.46
CA VAL A 72 -12.88 -36.36 23.79
C VAL A 72 -12.59 -34.87 23.69
N GLN A 73 -13.64 -34.08 23.46
CA GLN A 73 -13.56 -32.62 23.55
C GLN A 73 -14.18 -32.17 24.87
N LEU A 74 -13.36 -31.77 25.84
CA LEU A 74 -13.81 -31.27 27.13
C LEU A 74 -13.79 -29.74 27.11
N LYS A 75 -14.97 -29.11 27.23
CA LYS A 75 -15.10 -27.65 27.17
C LYS A 75 -16.07 -27.10 28.19
N VAL A 76 -15.84 -25.86 28.60
CA VAL A 76 -16.83 -25.06 29.34
C VAL A 76 -17.96 -24.66 28.39
N ASN A 77 -19.19 -24.59 28.91
CA ASN A 77 -20.33 -24.04 28.16
C ASN A 77 -20.08 -22.58 27.77
N ASP A 78 -20.58 -22.15 26.60
CA ASP A 78 -20.30 -20.80 26.09
C ASP A 78 -20.80 -19.72 27.07
N GLY A 79 -19.89 -18.85 27.51
CA GLY A 79 -20.16 -17.82 28.53
C GLY A 79 -20.18 -18.31 29.98
N GLY A 80 -19.93 -19.60 30.23
CA GLY A 80 -19.89 -20.19 31.56
C GLY A 80 -18.58 -19.93 32.31
N ASN A 81 -18.65 -19.97 33.64
CA ASN A 81 -17.48 -19.85 34.52
C ASN A 81 -17.27 -21.11 35.37
N VAL A 82 -16.35 -21.97 34.96
CA VAL A 82 -16.11 -23.27 35.62
C VAL A 82 -14.69 -23.33 36.18
N THR A 83 -14.57 -23.63 37.47
CA THR A 83 -13.30 -23.93 38.14
C THR A 83 -13.17 -25.42 38.41
N ILE A 84 -12.03 -26.02 38.07
CA ILE A 84 -11.65 -27.36 38.48
C ILE A 84 -10.55 -27.26 39.52
N GLN A 85 -10.87 -27.70 40.73
CA GLN A 85 -9.95 -27.70 41.86
C GLN A 85 -9.47 -29.13 42.14
N ALA A 86 -8.17 -29.32 42.36
CA ALA A 86 -7.62 -30.63 42.69
C ALA A 86 -8.29 -31.22 43.94
N LEU A 87 -8.77 -32.47 43.86
CA LEU A 87 -9.22 -33.23 45.02
C LEU A 87 -8.04 -33.74 45.85
N ASN A 88 -7.00 -34.22 45.17
CA ASN A 88 -5.69 -34.56 45.71
C ASN A 88 -4.66 -33.58 45.15
N SER A 89 -4.14 -32.73 46.02
CA SER A 89 -3.18 -31.68 45.67
C SER A 89 -1.81 -32.20 45.21
N SER A 90 -1.52 -33.48 45.43
CA SER A 90 -0.29 -34.16 45.00
C SER A 90 -0.46 -34.95 43.70
N GLN A 91 -1.56 -34.75 42.98
CA GLN A 91 -1.83 -35.35 41.67
C GLN A 91 -2.27 -34.27 40.67
N PRO A 92 -2.08 -34.46 39.35
CA PRO A 92 -2.55 -33.49 38.38
C PRO A 92 -4.07 -33.32 38.38
N ILE A 93 -4.56 -32.11 38.09
CA ILE A 93 -6.02 -31.89 37.93
C ILE A 93 -6.51 -32.55 36.66
N PHE A 94 -5.78 -32.39 35.55
CA PHE A 94 -6.03 -33.11 34.32
C PHE A 94 -4.84 -33.99 33.98
N THR A 95 -5.09 -35.27 33.76
CA THR A 95 -4.10 -36.21 33.22
C THR A 95 -4.64 -36.74 31.90
N VAL A 96 -4.03 -36.31 30.79
CA VAL A 96 -4.29 -36.84 29.45
C VAL A 96 -3.26 -37.91 29.19
N ASP A 97 -3.66 -39.18 29.24
CA ASP A 97 -2.73 -40.32 29.26
C ASP A 97 -2.97 -41.24 28.06
N ASN A 98 -1.93 -41.43 27.25
CA ASN A 98 -1.88 -42.36 26.12
C ASN A 98 -3.10 -42.28 25.15
N CYS A 99 -3.69 -41.10 24.99
CA CYS A 99 -4.76 -40.85 24.02
C CYS A 99 -4.38 -39.75 23.02
N CYS A 100 -5.20 -39.61 21.98
CA CYS A 100 -4.98 -38.66 20.89
C CYS A 100 -6.20 -37.77 20.64
N ASP A 101 -5.96 -36.64 19.96
CA ASP A 101 -7.01 -35.75 19.43
C ASP A 101 -7.96 -35.18 20.49
N SER A 102 -7.51 -35.08 21.74
CA SER A 102 -8.32 -34.58 22.86
C SER A 102 -8.18 -33.07 23.03
N VAL A 103 -9.26 -32.42 23.48
CA VAL A 103 -9.31 -30.96 23.68
C VAL A 103 -9.68 -30.64 25.13
N ILE A 104 -8.97 -29.71 25.76
CA ILE A 104 -9.33 -29.10 27.05
C ILE A 104 -9.45 -27.60 26.86
N TYR A 105 -10.66 -27.06 27.01
CA TYR A 105 -11.00 -25.69 26.64
C TYR A 105 -11.75 -24.91 27.72
N GLY A 106 -11.24 -23.73 28.09
CA GLY A 106 -12.01 -22.68 28.79
C GLY A 106 -12.08 -22.78 30.32
N PHE A 107 -11.34 -23.70 30.96
CA PHE A 107 -11.44 -23.93 32.40
C PHE A 107 -10.56 -22.97 33.22
N THR A 108 -11.02 -22.64 34.44
CA THR A 108 -10.11 -22.19 35.50
C THR A 108 -9.61 -23.41 36.28
N ILE A 109 -8.30 -23.57 36.47
CA ILE A 109 -7.67 -24.79 37.01
C ILE A 109 -6.73 -24.45 38.17
N THR A 110 -6.94 -25.06 39.33
CA THR A 110 -6.18 -24.73 40.55
C THR A 110 -6.10 -25.88 41.56
N GLY A 111 -5.26 -25.73 42.59
CA GLY A 111 -5.25 -26.57 43.78
C GLY A 111 -4.29 -27.76 43.76
N ALA A 112 -3.60 -28.07 42.67
CA ALA A 112 -2.54 -29.08 42.65
C ALA A 112 -1.24 -28.50 43.23
N THR A 113 -1.21 -28.23 44.53
CA THR A 113 -0.08 -27.54 45.15
C THR A 113 1.23 -28.31 45.11
N SER A 114 1.21 -29.63 44.90
CA SER A 114 2.42 -30.48 44.83
C SER A 114 2.49 -31.30 43.53
N SER A 115 1.78 -30.85 42.49
CA SER A 115 1.79 -31.49 41.17
C SER A 115 1.47 -30.49 40.06
N SER A 116 1.38 -30.95 38.82
CA SER A 116 1.07 -30.10 37.67
C SER A 116 -0.42 -29.84 37.54
N ALA A 117 -0.85 -28.73 36.93
CA ALA A 117 -2.28 -28.52 36.72
C ALA A 117 -2.83 -29.46 35.64
N ILE A 118 -2.15 -29.47 34.48
CA ILE A 118 -2.44 -30.35 33.36
C ILE A 118 -1.18 -31.16 33.04
N TYR A 119 -1.33 -32.48 32.91
CA TYR A 119 -0.26 -33.40 32.52
C TYR A 119 -0.67 -34.18 31.27
N LEU A 120 0.13 -34.09 30.21
CA LEU A 120 0.00 -34.87 28.98
C LEU A 120 1.13 -35.90 28.92
N ASN A 121 0.78 -37.18 28.81
CA ASN A 121 1.73 -38.28 28.86
C ASN A 121 1.56 -39.23 27.66
N GLY A 122 2.55 -39.25 26.77
CA GLY A 122 2.53 -40.14 25.60
C GLY A 122 1.42 -39.82 24.58
N THR A 123 0.91 -38.58 24.59
CA THR A 123 -0.27 -38.17 23.81
C THR A 123 0.11 -37.51 22.48
N HIS A 124 -0.82 -37.54 21.52
CA HIS A 124 -0.60 -36.95 20.20
C HIS A 124 -1.79 -36.08 19.79
N ASN A 125 -1.57 -35.01 19.02
CA ASN A 125 -2.63 -34.14 18.47
C ASN A 125 -3.58 -33.50 19.50
N CYS A 126 -3.13 -33.28 20.74
CA CYS A 126 -4.00 -32.71 21.78
C CYS A 126 -3.98 -31.18 21.78
N CYS A 127 -5.09 -30.56 22.19
CA CYS A 127 -5.24 -29.11 22.23
C CYS A 127 -5.62 -28.63 23.63
N ILE A 128 -4.82 -27.73 24.21
CA ILE A 128 -5.08 -27.07 25.49
C ILE A 128 -5.30 -25.59 25.21
N LEU A 129 -6.53 -25.13 25.37
CA LEU A 129 -6.99 -23.88 24.76
C LEU A 129 -7.70 -22.98 25.78
N ASN A 130 -7.32 -21.71 25.86
CA ASN A 130 -8.04 -20.68 26.62
C ASN A 130 -8.33 -21.03 28.09
N ASN A 131 -7.44 -21.75 28.76
CA ASN A 131 -7.57 -22.06 30.18
C ASN A 131 -6.88 -21.01 31.06
N ILE A 132 -7.40 -20.78 32.27
CA ILE A 132 -6.77 -19.98 33.32
C ILE A 132 -6.19 -20.93 34.38
N ILE A 133 -4.87 -20.99 34.52
CA ILE A 133 -4.17 -21.94 35.39
C ILE A 133 -3.40 -21.17 36.47
N THR A 134 -3.74 -21.40 37.74
CA THR A 134 -3.15 -20.62 38.84
C THR A 134 -2.94 -21.40 40.14
N GLY A 135 -1.85 -21.09 40.85
CA GLY A 135 -1.57 -21.61 42.20
C GLY A 135 -1.21 -23.09 42.26
N ASN A 136 -0.61 -23.65 41.20
CA ASN A 136 -0.22 -25.06 41.13
C ASN A 136 1.30 -25.25 41.30
N GLY A 137 1.72 -26.41 41.79
CA GLY A 137 3.12 -26.80 41.96
C GLY A 137 3.89 -26.15 43.13
N LEU A 138 3.30 -25.23 43.88
CA LEU A 138 3.95 -24.36 44.89
C LEU A 138 4.74 -25.08 46.03
N ASN A 139 4.42 -26.34 46.29
CA ASN A 139 5.04 -27.20 47.29
C ASN A 139 5.69 -28.44 46.64
N SER A 140 5.87 -28.46 45.32
CA SER A 140 6.52 -29.57 44.61
C SER A 140 8.01 -29.59 44.96
N THR A 141 8.52 -30.73 45.37
CA THR A 141 9.96 -30.94 45.65
C THR A 141 10.62 -31.79 44.55
N GLY A 142 10.13 -31.76 43.33
CA GLY A 142 10.63 -32.54 42.18
C GLY A 142 10.04 -32.11 40.83
N ASP A 143 10.26 -32.94 39.79
CA ASP A 143 10.08 -32.67 38.35
C ASP A 143 8.62 -32.49 37.85
N PHE A 144 7.63 -32.26 38.72
CA PHE A 144 6.19 -32.24 38.34
C PHE A 144 5.43 -31.00 38.87
N GLY A 145 6.09 -29.85 39.00
CA GLY A 145 5.49 -28.62 39.55
C GLY A 145 5.10 -27.59 38.50
N TYR A 146 4.34 -27.94 37.45
CA TYR A 146 4.10 -27.03 36.31
C TYR A 146 2.63 -26.71 36.08
N GLY A 147 2.32 -25.53 35.53
CA GLY A 147 0.97 -25.25 35.05
C GLY A 147 0.54 -26.28 34.00
N ILE A 148 1.39 -26.50 32.99
CA ILE A 148 1.19 -27.53 31.97
C ILE A 148 2.48 -28.33 31.83
N PHE A 149 2.40 -29.65 31.94
CA PHE A 149 3.53 -30.54 31.70
C PHE A 149 3.22 -31.52 30.57
N MET A 150 4.11 -31.60 29.58
CA MET A 150 4.03 -32.52 28.45
C MET A 150 5.25 -33.43 28.43
N ASN A 151 5.02 -34.74 28.50
CA ASN A 151 6.07 -35.74 28.40
C ASN A 151 5.80 -36.68 27.22
N SER A 152 6.78 -36.80 26.32
CA SER A 152 6.74 -37.70 25.16
C SER A 152 5.52 -37.47 24.27
N THR A 153 5.16 -36.21 24.05
CA THR A 153 3.99 -35.81 23.25
C THR A 153 4.37 -35.38 21.84
N THR A 154 3.44 -35.46 20.89
CA THR A 154 3.70 -34.99 19.51
C THR A 154 2.51 -34.23 18.93
N ASN A 155 2.75 -33.22 18.10
CA ASN A 155 1.72 -32.48 17.35
C ASN A 155 0.67 -31.79 18.24
N CYS A 156 1.04 -31.35 19.44
CA CYS A 156 0.10 -30.72 20.37
C CYS A 156 0.05 -29.19 20.17
N MET A 157 -1.06 -28.58 20.57
CA MET A 157 -1.28 -27.13 20.50
C MET A 157 -1.70 -26.59 21.86
N ILE A 158 -0.95 -25.62 22.36
CA ILE A 158 -1.21 -24.93 23.61
C ILE A 158 -1.40 -23.46 23.27
N THR A 159 -2.65 -23.00 23.29
CA THR A 159 -3.00 -21.68 22.75
C THR A 159 -3.92 -20.87 23.65
N GLY A 160 -3.63 -19.58 23.81
CA GLY A 160 -4.52 -18.64 24.50
C GLY A 160 -4.65 -18.86 26.01
N ASN A 161 -3.77 -19.67 26.63
CA ASN A 161 -3.87 -19.97 28.06
C ASN A 161 -3.22 -18.86 28.90
N ILE A 162 -3.80 -18.59 30.08
CA ILE A 162 -3.27 -17.67 31.08
C ILE A 162 -2.74 -18.48 32.26
N LEU A 163 -1.42 -18.53 32.42
CA LEU A 163 -0.74 -19.19 33.52
C LEU A 163 -0.16 -18.11 34.45
N HIS A 164 -0.62 -18.07 35.70
CA HIS A 164 -0.19 -17.03 36.64
C HIS A 164 0.04 -17.58 38.05
N GLY A 165 1.22 -17.28 38.63
CA GLY A 165 1.55 -17.65 40.01
C GLY A 165 1.62 -19.17 40.23
N ASN A 166 2.17 -19.91 39.26
CA ASN A 166 2.47 -21.34 39.41
C ASN A 166 3.95 -21.53 39.73
N GLU A 167 4.35 -22.71 40.19
CA GLU A 167 5.78 -23.01 40.42
C GLU A 167 6.56 -22.94 39.10
N GLY A 168 6.12 -23.64 38.05
CA GLY A 168 6.60 -23.43 36.68
C GLY A 168 5.46 -23.24 35.67
N GLY A 169 5.79 -22.72 34.49
CA GLY A 169 4.81 -22.44 33.44
C GLY A 169 4.44 -23.66 32.60
N ILE A 170 5.00 -23.73 31.39
CA ILE A 170 4.80 -24.82 30.42
C ILE A 170 6.09 -25.61 30.27
N ASP A 171 6.03 -26.92 30.48
CA ASP A 171 7.18 -27.82 30.35
C ASP A 171 6.94 -28.87 29.24
N LEU A 172 7.96 -29.05 28.39
CA LEU A 172 8.02 -29.99 27.29
C LEU A 172 9.25 -30.89 27.42
N GLU A 173 9.02 -32.14 27.80
CA GLU A 173 10.05 -33.17 27.82
C GLU A 173 9.82 -34.19 26.70
N TYR A 174 10.90 -34.49 25.95
CA TYR A 174 10.92 -35.48 24.87
C TYR A 174 9.80 -35.32 23.82
N SER A 175 9.26 -34.10 23.70
CA SER A 175 8.09 -33.81 22.87
C SER A 175 8.49 -33.26 21.50
N LYS A 176 7.59 -33.31 20.50
CA LYS A 176 7.92 -32.87 19.13
C LYS A 176 6.76 -32.16 18.46
N ASN A 177 7.07 -31.29 17.48
CA ASN A 177 6.08 -30.66 16.62
C ASN A 177 4.97 -29.93 17.40
N THR A 178 5.34 -29.18 18.44
CA THR A 178 4.37 -28.52 19.32
C THR A 178 4.23 -27.04 18.97
N LEU A 179 3.00 -26.52 19.03
CA LEU A 179 2.70 -25.10 18.89
C LEU A 179 2.34 -24.51 20.26
N LEU A 180 3.09 -23.51 20.69
CA LEU A 180 2.80 -22.70 21.87
C LEU A 180 2.50 -21.28 21.40
N SER A 181 1.23 -20.87 21.36
CA SER A 181 0.86 -19.57 20.82
C SER A 181 -0.06 -18.75 21.72
N GLU A 182 0.13 -17.43 21.77
CA GLU A 182 -0.81 -16.51 22.44
C GLU A 182 -1.05 -16.82 23.93
N ASN A 183 -0.12 -17.52 24.60
CA ASN A 183 -0.21 -17.79 26.03
C ASN A 183 0.41 -16.64 26.83
N SER A 184 -0.15 -16.37 28.00
CA SER A 184 0.44 -15.43 28.98
C SER A 184 0.92 -16.21 30.19
N VAL A 185 2.23 -16.34 30.35
CA VAL A 185 2.88 -17.01 31.49
C VAL A 185 3.60 -15.98 32.35
N THR A 186 3.07 -15.75 33.54
CA THR A 186 3.50 -14.65 34.41
C THR A 186 3.72 -15.08 35.85
N ASP A 187 4.71 -14.45 36.50
CA ASP A 187 4.98 -14.60 37.94
C ASP A 187 5.17 -16.07 38.36
N SER A 188 5.82 -16.87 37.50
CA SER A 188 6.22 -18.25 37.84
C SER A 188 7.50 -18.24 38.66
N VAL A 189 7.59 -19.12 39.66
CA VAL A 189 8.79 -19.26 40.51
C VAL A 189 9.98 -19.83 39.74
N LEU A 190 9.71 -20.61 38.69
CA LEU A 190 10.66 -21.19 37.75
C LEU A 190 10.48 -20.53 36.36
N ARG A 191 10.80 -21.27 35.30
CA ARG A 191 10.75 -20.77 33.92
C ARG A 191 9.33 -20.67 33.40
N GLY A 192 9.09 -19.69 32.53
CA GLY A 192 7.85 -19.56 31.80
C GLY A 192 7.64 -20.75 30.84
N ILE A 193 8.66 -21.06 30.04
CA ILE A 193 8.68 -22.24 29.16
C ILE A 193 9.99 -23.00 29.35
N TYR A 194 9.90 -24.30 29.63
CA TYR A 194 11.03 -25.21 29.66
C TYR A 194 10.90 -26.29 28.58
N MET A 195 12.02 -26.59 27.93
CA MET A 195 12.11 -27.58 26.86
C MET A 195 13.33 -28.46 27.07
N TYR A 196 13.12 -29.77 27.12
CA TYR A 196 14.18 -30.76 27.21
C TYR A 196 13.99 -31.84 26.15
N HIS A 197 14.92 -31.92 25.20
CA HIS A 197 14.80 -32.76 24.00
C HIS A 197 13.50 -32.53 23.20
N ALA A 198 12.98 -31.30 23.23
CA ALA A 198 11.74 -30.92 22.55
C ALA A 198 12.03 -30.32 21.16
N ASN A 199 11.88 -31.10 20.09
CA ASN A 199 12.31 -30.68 18.76
C ASN A 199 11.13 -30.14 17.91
N SER A 200 11.44 -29.31 16.92
CA SER A 200 10.45 -28.79 15.96
C SER A 200 9.30 -28.05 16.64
N THR A 201 9.60 -27.22 17.65
CA THR A 201 8.59 -26.49 18.42
C THR A 201 8.49 -25.05 17.94
N ALA A 202 7.26 -24.57 17.73
CA ALA A 202 6.96 -23.19 17.38
C ALA A 202 6.40 -22.47 18.62
N ILE A 203 7.02 -21.35 19.00
CA ILE A 203 6.64 -20.52 20.14
C ILE A 203 6.36 -19.12 19.61
N SER A 204 5.10 -18.68 19.60
CA SER A 204 4.73 -17.40 19.01
C SER A 204 3.72 -16.57 19.79
N LYS A 205 3.86 -15.24 19.76
CA LYS A 205 2.90 -14.29 20.39
C LYS A 205 2.63 -14.54 21.88
N ASN A 206 3.55 -15.18 22.61
CA ASN A 206 3.40 -15.41 24.04
C ASN A 206 3.92 -14.22 24.85
N ASN A 207 3.29 -13.93 25.98
CA ASN A 207 3.76 -12.99 27.00
C ASN A 207 4.43 -13.76 28.14
N LEU A 208 5.75 -13.64 28.29
CA LEU A 208 6.58 -14.35 29.27
C LEU A 208 7.25 -13.33 30.20
N ALA A 209 6.57 -13.02 31.30
CA ALA A 209 6.96 -11.91 32.17
C ALA A 209 7.13 -12.29 33.65
N ASN A 210 8.12 -11.67 34.31
CA ASN A 210 8.37 -11.81 35.74
C ASN A 210 8.56 -13.27 36.23
N ASN A 211 9.07 -14.15 35.37
CA ASN A 211 9.42 -15.52 35.76
C ASN A 211 10.90 -15.60 36.15
N ASP A 212 11.37 -16.75 36.64
CA ASP A 212 12.80 -16.98 36.88
C ASP A 212 13.63 -16.86 35.60
N GLY A 213 13.10 -17.42 34.51
CA GLY A 213 13.57 -17.23 33.14
C GLY A 213 12.40 -17.31 32.17
N GLY A 214 12.51 -16.67 31.00
CA GLY A 214 11.43 -16.68 30.00
C GLY A 214 11.31 -18.06 29.32
N ILE A 215 12.28 -18.38 28.47
CA ILE A 215 12.37 -19.64 27.72
C ILE A 215 13.72 -20.30 28.00
N LEU A 216 13.73 -21.57 28.38
CA LEU A 216 14.95 -22.39 28.41
C LEU A 216 14.74 -23.62 27.52
N ALA A 217 15.62 -23.78 26.53
CA ALA A 217 15.68 -24.99 25.72
C ALA A 217 17.01 -25.72 25.88
N CYS A 218 16.92 -27.01 26.20
CA CYS A 218 18.03 -27.92 26.40
C CYS A 218 17.97 -29.03 25.35
N TYR A 219 19.03 -29.21 24.58
CA TYR A 219 19.18 -30.27 23.58
C TYR A 219 18.01 -30.37 22.58
N SER A 220 17.49 -29.21 22.18
CA SER A 220 16.28 -29.06 21.38
C SER A 220 16.62 -28.34 20.07
N ASN A 221 16.15 -28.86 18.93
CA ASN A 221 16.52 -28.35 17.61
C ASN A 221 15.29 -28.02 16.77
N SER A 222 15.51 -27.20 15.73
CA SER A 222 14.45 -26.71 14.84
C SER A 222 13.38 -25.93 15.59
N ILE A 223 13.79 -25.13 16.57
CA ILE A 223 12.91 -24.26 17.35
C ILE A 223 12.63 -22.98 16.55
N VAL A 224 11.38 -22.53 16.53
CA VAL A 224 11.00 -21.23 15.96
C VAL A 224 10.37 -20.39 17.05
N ILE A 225 10.96 -19.24 17.37
CA ILE A 225 10.49 -18.32 18.41
C ILE A 225 10.18 -16.98 17.76
N THR A 226 8.91 -16.61 17.64
CA THR A 226 8.52 -15.41 16.86
C THR A 226 7.44 -14.55 17.49
N GLY A 227 7.63 -13.23 17.55
CA GLY A 227 6.59 -12.31 18.02
C GLY A 227 6.27 -12.40 19.51
N ASN A 228 7.15 -12.98 20.34
CA ASN A 228 6.92 -13.11 21.79
C ASN A 228 7.38 -11.86 22.54
N ASP A 229 6.70 -11.55 23.65
CA ASP A 229 7.08 -10.51 24.60
C ASP A 229 7.73 -11.15 25.84
N VAL A 230 9.06 -11.12 25.91
CA VAL A 230 9.88 -11.76 26.94
C VAL A 230 10.54 -10.70 27.82
N LYS A 231 9.93 -10.43 28.98
CA LYS A 231 10.28 -9.24 29.77
C LYS A 231 10.45 -9.47 31.26
N ASN A 232 11.35 -8.71 31.87
CA ASN A 232 11.49 -8.62 33.33
C ASN A 232 11.65 -9.97 34.04
N ASN A 233 12.20 -10.99 33.38
CA ASN A 233 12.50 -12.25 34.05
C ASN A 233 13.76 -12.08 34.92
N ILE A 234 13.81 -12.80 36.05
CA ILE A 234 14.85 -12.65 37.07
C ILE A 234 16.25 -12.91 36.49
N TYR A 235 16.38 -13.95 35.68
CA TYR A 235 17.63 -14.32 35.03
C TYR A 235 17.63 -14.02 33.53
N GLN A 236 17.48 -15.04 32.68
CA GLN A 236 17.57 -14.88 31.22
C GLN A 236 16.18 -14.77 30.60
N GLY A 237 16.06 -13.93 29.56
CA GLY A 237 14.87 -13.93 28.71
C GLY A 237 14.76 -15.25 27.96
N ILE A 238 15.78 -15.57 27.16
CA ILE A 238 15.87 -16.83 26.41
C ILE A 238 17.24 -17.46 26.68
N TYR A 239 17.26 -18.75 27.02
CA TYR A 239 18.48 -19.53 27.14
C TYR A 239 18.41 -20.77 26.24
N LEU A 240 19.34 -20.86 25.29
CA LEU A 240 19.54 -22.03 24.44
C LEU A 240 20.79 -22.79 24.86
N TYR A 241 20.61 -23.99 25.41
CA TYR A 241 21.66 -24.90 25.83
C TYR A 241 21.74 -26.09 24.86
N TYR A 242 22.83 -26.17 24.09
CA TYR A 242 23.05 -27.13 23.00
C TYR A 242 21.83 -27.29 22.10
N SER A 243 21.21 -26.16 21.75
CA SER A 243 19.95 -26.07 21.02
C SER A 243 20.09 -25.15 19.81
N SER A 244 19.31 -25.40 18.76
CA SER A 244 19.37 -24.62 17.50
C SER A 244 17.98 -24.16 17.06
N GLY A 245 17.87 -22.94 16.55
CA GLY A 245 16.58 -22.38 16.15
C GLY A 245 16.63 -20.95 15.59
N ASP A 246 15.49 -20.54 15.06
CA ASP A 246 15.22 -19.23 14.47
C ASP A 246 14.39 -18.38 15.45
N LEU A 247 14.90 -17.21 15.82
CA LEU A 247 14.34 -16.27 16.78
C LEU A 247 14.14 -14.93 16.07
N HIS A 248 12.90 -14.54 15.78
CA HIS A 248 12.61 -13.33 15.00
C HIS A 248 11.48 -12.50 15.61
N PHE A 249 11.52 -11.17 15.46
CA PHE A 249 10.42 -10.27 15.83
C PHE A 249 9.96 -10.38 17.29
N ASN A 250 10.82 -10.87 18.19
CA ASN A 250 10.53 -10.91 19.62
C ASN A 250 10.94 -9.59 20.28
N ARG A 251 10.17 -9.18 21.29
CA ARG A 251 10.55 -8.11 22.21
C ARG A 251 11.20 -8.74 23.44
N ILE A 252 12.50 -8.52 23.63
CA ILE A 252 13.29 -9.14 24.71
C ILE A 252 13.92 -8.03 25.55
N VAL A 253 13.31 -7.71 26.70
CA VAL A 253 13.64 -6.48 27.43
C VAL A 253 13.67 -6.66 28.95
N GLY A 254 14.53 -5.93 29.65
CA GLY A 254 14.50 -5.86 31.13
C GLY A 254 14.83 -7.16 31.88
N ASN A 255 15.33 -8.21 31.21
CA ASN A 255 15.72 -9.46 31.86
C ASN A 255 17.01 -9.28 32.69
N GLY A 256 17.06 -9.82 33.90
CA GLY A 256 18.05 -9.44 34.92
C GLY A 256 19.50 -9.82 34.62
N GLU A 257 19.74 -10.88 33.85
CA GLU A 257 21.08 -11.29 33.43
C GLU A 257 21.34 -11.07 31.94
N TYR A 258 20.56 -11.73 31.09
CA TYR A 258 20.76 -11.72 29.65
C TYR A 258 19.42 -11.69 28.92
N GLY A 259 19.32 -10.95 27.81
CA GLY A 259 18.20 -11.11 26.89
C GLY A 259 18.21 -12.51 26.25
N LEU A 260 19.32 -12.84 25.57
CA LEU A 260 19.61 -14.16 25.03
C LEU A 260 20.94 -14.68 25.60
N LEU A 261 20.91 -15.86 26.22
CA LEU A 261 22.07 -16.68 26.52
C LEU A 261 22.13 -17.85 25.53
N SER A 262 23.26 -18.04 24.86
CA SER A 262 23.46 -19.18 23.97
C SER A 262 24.72 -19.96 24.34
N ARG A 263 24.57 -21.28 24.44
CA ARG A 263 25.66 -22.22 24.72
C ARG A 263 25.55 -23.41 23.77
N GLY A 264 26.18 -23.29 22.61
CA GLY A 264 26.25 -24.33 21.59
C GLY A 264 25.08 -24.24 20.62
N GLY A 265 25.16 -25.01 19.53
CA GLY A 265 24.17 -24.96 18.45
C GLY A 265 24.34 -23.75 17.52
N THR A 266 23.34 -23.57 16.64
CA THR A 266 23.27 -22.45 15.69
C THR A 266 21.96 -21.71 15.89
N VAL A 267 22.04 -20.41 16.13
CA VAL A 267 20.89 -19.54 16.44
C VAL A 267 20.85 -18.39 15.47
N ASN A 268 19.69 -18.19 14.84
CA ASN A 268 19.42 -17.03 14.00
C ASN A 268 18.44 -16.10 14.74
N ALA A 269 18.97 -15.09 15.41
CA ALA A 269 18.27 -14.13 16.25
C ALA A 269 18.11 -12.74 15.60
N THR A 270 17.95 -12.67 14.27
CA THR A 270 17.75 -11.40 13.55
C THR A 270 16.35 -10.82 13.76
N ASN A 271 16.20 -9.52 13.53
CA ASN A 271 14.95 -8.76 13.60
C ASN A 271 14.23 -8.88 14.96
N ASN A 272 14.97 -9.02 16.06
CA ASN A 272 14.41 -8.87 17.41
C ASN A 272 14.58 -7.44 17.92
N TRP A 273 13.64 -6.99 18.75
CA TRP A 273 13.76 -5.76 19.53
C TRP A 273 14.36 -6.08 20.90
N TRP A 274 15.58 -5.60 21.15
CA TRP A 274 16.35 -5.89 22.37
C TRP A 274 16.15 -4.84 23.49
N GLY A 275 15.16 -3.96 23.33
CA GLY A 275 14.94 -2.80 24.21
C GLY A 275 15.88 -1.64 23.95
N THR A 276 16.75 -1.75 22.94
CA THR A 276 17.70 -0.70 22.57
C THR A 276 18.11 -0.81 21.11
N ASN A 277 18.43 0.35 20.52
CA ASN A 277 19.02 0.43 19.19
C ASN A 277 20.45 -0.13 19.16
N ASN A 278 21.12 -0.30 20.29
CA ASN A 278 22.52 -0.75 20.37
C ASN A 278 22.70 -1.86 21.41
N PRO A 279 22.22 -3.09 21.13
CA PRO A 279 22.29 -4.20 22.08
C PRO A 279 23.74 -4.56 22.38
N ARG A 280 24.05 -4.64 23.67
CA ARG A 280 25.38 -5.05 24.15
C ARG A 280 25.52 -6.58 24.08
N VAL A 281 26.53 -7.06 23.36
CA VAL A 281 26.96 -8.47 23.37
C VAL A 281 28.11 -8.64 24.36
N SER A 282 27.87 -9.31 25.50
CA SER A 282 28.88 -9.42 26.56
C SER A 282 28.54 -10.51 27.58
N SER A 283 29.57 -11.14 28.17
CA SER A 283 29.41 -12.00 29.34
C SER A 283 29.07 -11.25 30.64
N VAL A 284 29.23 -9.92 30.67
CA VAL A 284 28.92 -9.10 31.85
C VAL A 284 27.42 -8.83 31.94
N LYS A 285 26.83 -9.10 33.10
CA LYS A 285 25.41 -8.92 33.40
C LYS A 285 25.10 -7.47 33.87
N PRO A 286 23.98 -6.87 33.45
CA PRO A 286 23.09 -7.32 32.39
C PRO A 286 23.68 -7.05 30.99
N SER A 287 23.34 -7.89 30.00
CA SER A 287 23.60 -7.64 28.58
C SER A 287 22.47 -8.16 27.70
N ALA A 288 22.37 -7.68 26.45
CA ALA A 288 21.32 -8.15 25.54
C ALA A 288 21.59 -9.59 25.11
N ILE A 289 22.85 -9.92 24.82
CA ILE A 289 23.25 -11.21 24.29
C ILE A 289 24.56 -11.68 24.96
N TYR A 290 24.60 -12.94 25.38
CA TYR A 290 25.83 -13.62 25.74
C TYR A 290 25.94 -14.96 25.01
N VAL A 291 27.04 -15.12 24.26
CA VAL A 291 27.39 -16.37 23.58
C VAL A 291 28.56 -17.02 24.29
N ILE A 292 28.34 -18.18 24.90
CA ILE A 292 29.39 -18.98 25.55
C ILE A 292 30.20 -19.75 24.49
N ASN A 293 29.50 -20.40 23.56
CA ASN A 293 30.04 -21.10 22.39
C ASN A 293 28.90 -21.33 21.37
N GLY A 294 29.22 -21.81 20.16
CA GLY A 294 28.26 -21.92 19.04
C GLY A 294 28.19 -20.64 18.19
N ASN A 295 27.20 -20.56 17.31
CA ASN A 295 27.01 -19.45 16.37
C ASN A 295 25.69 -18.73 16.63
N VAL A 296 25.73 -17.40 16.79
CA VAL A 296 24.53 -16.55 16.91
C VAL A 296 24.61 -15.42 15.89
N LEU A 297 23.68 -15.40 14.94
CA LEU A 297 23.45 -14.27 14.05
C LEU A 297 22.36 -13.40 14.65
N TYR A 298 22.61 -12.13 14.98
CA TYR A 298 21.61 -11.26 15.60
C TYR A 298 21.38 -9.94 14.85
N ASN A 299 22.21 -9.66 13.84
CA ASN A 299 22.03 -8.53 12.93
C ASN A 299 21.51 -9.05 11.57
N PRO A 300 20.57 -8.34 10.93
CA PRO A 300 20.01 -7.07 11.39
C PRO A 300 19.06 -7.23 12.60
N ARG A 301 18.88 -6.15 13.37
CA ARG A 301 18.00 -6.08 14.57
C ARG A 301 16.96 -4.98 14.39
N LEU A 302 15.83 -5.03 15.09
CA LEU A 302 14.87 -3.91 15.04
C LEU A 302 15.44 -2.66 15.71
N VAL A 303 15.12 -1.49 15.16
CA VAL A 303 15.55 -0.18 15.68
C VAL A 303 14.35 0.75 15.85
N LEU A 304 14.34 1.49 16.96
CA LEU A 304 13.41 2.60 17.17
C LEU A 304 13.90 3.81 16.38
N THR A 305 13.15 4.17 15.35
CA THR A 305 13.28 5.46 14.65
C THR A 305 12.17 6.40 15.10
N VAL A 306 12.48 7.69 15.15
CA VAL A 306 11.49 8.73 15.51
C VAL A 306 11.66 9.86 14.52
N THR A 307 10.59 10.17 13.79
CA THR A 307 10.62 11.19 12.74
C THR A 307 9.33 12.01 12.75
N PRO A 308 9.38 13.30 12.39
CA PRO A 308 8.16 14.03 12.07
C PRO A 308 7.58 13.52 10.75
N THR A 309 6.29 13.23 10.72
CA THR A 309 5.59 12.60 9.58
C THR A 309 4.50 13.47 8.96
N SER A 310 4.14 14.57 9.62
CA SER A 310 3.21 15.57 9.09
C SER A 310 3.48 16.89 9.80
N TYR A 311 3.17 17.99 9.13
CA TYR A 311 3.32 19.34 9.66
C TYR A 311 2.08 20.16 9.34
N LYS A 312 1.81 21.17 10.17
CA LYS A 312 0.91 22.25 9.85
C LYS A 312 1.63 23.58 9.93
N VAL A 313 1.41 24.37 8.89
CA VAL A 313 2.12 25.60 8.62
C VAL A 313 1.13 26.76 8.48
N SER A 314 1.52 27.92 9.02
CA SER A 314 0.84 29.18 8.82
C SER A 314 1.88 30.30 8.85
N ASP A 315 1.80 31.24 7.90
CA ASP A 315 2.68 32.40 7.80
C ASP A 315 4.19 32.06 7.86
N GLY A 316 4.60 30.96 7.20
CA GLY A 316 5.99 30.52 7.18
C GLY A 316 6.47 29.85 8.47
N LYS A 317 5.56 29.49 9.39
CA LYS A 317 5.87 28.85 10.67
C LYS A 317 5.18 27.52 10.82
N VAL A 318 5.88 26.55 11.40
CA VAL A 318 5.30 25.28 11.84
C VAL A 318 4.65 25.50 13.21
N TYR A 319 3.35 25.24 13.33
CA TYR A 319 2.63 25.36 14.62
C TYR A 319 2.20 24.00 15.19
N GLU A 320 2.12 22.98 14.35
CA GLU A 320 1.80 21.60 14.73
C GLU A 320 2.65 20.63 13.91
N ALA A 321 3.08 19.53 14.51
CA ALA A 321 3.72 18.42 13.81
C ALA A 321 3.28 17.07 14.39
N ALA A 322 3.06 16.07 13.54
CA ALA A 322 2.90 14.69 13.97
C ALA A 322 4.29 14.04 14.09
N ILE A 323 4.60 13.47 15.25
CA ILE A 323 5.86 12.79 15.54
C ILE A 323 5.58 11.29 15.66
N THR A 324 6.18 10.49 14.78
CA THR A 324 5.96 9.04 14.73
C THR A 324 7.17 8.31 15.27
N ALA A 325 6.94 7.43 16.25
CA ALA A 325 7.88 6.39 16.65
C ALA A 325 7.59 5.13 15.83
N ASP A 326 8.62 4.52 15.25
CA ASP A 326 8.54 3.40 14.33
C ASP A 326 9.54 2.29 14.70
N LEU A 327 9.04 1.05 14.78
CA LEU A 327 9.79 -0.18 15.05
C LEU A 327 9.77 -1.17 13.88
N ASN A 328 9.29 -0.74 12.70
CA ASN A 328 9.23 -1.57 11.50
C ASN A 328 10.53 -1.62 10.71
N HIS A 329 11.55 -0.86 11.11
CA HIS A 329 12.84 -0.87 10.42
C HIS A 329 13.87 -1.66 11.21
N ASN A 330 14.71 -2.38 10.48
CA ASN A 330 15.87 -3.04 11.06
C ASN A 330 17.14 -2.18 10.94
N SER A 331 18.25 -2.64 11.50
CA SER A 331 19.52 -1.91 11.53
C SER A 331 20.22 -1.77 10.17
N ASN A 332 19.72 -2.43 9.13
CA ASN A 332 20.12 -2.20 7.74
C ASN A 332 19.21 -1.17 7.05
N ASN A 333 18.27 -0.56 7.78
CA ASN A 333 17.24 0.33 7.28
C ASN A 333 16.24 -0.36 6.32
N GLU A 334 16.10 -1.69 6.43
CA GLU A 334 15.07 -2.45 5.70
C GLU A 334 13.74 -2.34 6.47
N ASP A 335 12.66 -1.99 5.77
CA ASP A 335 11.30 -2.07 6.31
C ASP A 335 10.86 -3.55 6.34
N VAL A 336 10.54 -4.04 7.53
CA VAL A 336 10.14 -5.43 7.79
C VAL A 336 8.66 -5.54 8.21
N SER A 337 7.87 -4.47 8.02
CA SER A 337 6.42 -4.45 8.31
C SER A 337 5.59 -5.41 7.44
N THR A 338 6.12 -5.84 6.30
CA THR A 338 5.51 -6.84 5.41
C THR A 338 5.49 -8.25 5.99
N VAL A 339 6.26 -8.47 7.06
CA VAL A 339 6.33 -9.75 7.77
C VAL A 339 5.19 -9.82 8.78
N LEU A 340 4.55 -10.99 8.91
CA LEU A 340 3.37 -11.29 9.76
C LEU A 340 3.44 -10.83 11.24
N TYR A 341 4.57 -10.31 11.72
CA TYR A 341 4.79 -9.95 13.11
C TYR A 341 5.49 -8.59 13.23
N THR A 342 4.71 -7.54 13.49
CA THR A 342 5.21 -6.24 13.96
C THR A 342 5.09 -6.14 15.49
N PRO A 343 6.07 -5.54 16.20
CA PRO A 343 5.96 -5.34 17.64
C PRO A 343 4.84 -4.33 18.00
N ASP A 344 3.70 -4.84 18.43
CA ASP A 344 2.49 -4.08 18.74
C ASP A 344 2.16 -4.05 20.24
N GLY A 345 1.36 -3.07 20.66
CA GLY A 345 0.95 -2.88 22.05
C GLY A 345 2.07 -2.35 22.96
N ILE A 346 3.19 -1.89 22.39
CA ILE A 346 4.34 -1.40 23.16
C ILE A 346 4.09 0.07 23.54
N PRO A 347 4.17 0.43 24.84
CA PRO A 347 4.01 1.81 25.25
C PRO A 347 5.17 2.67 24.78
N VAL A 348 4.85 3.83 24.22
CA VAL A 348 5.81 4.86 23.79
C VAL A 348 5.51 6.15 24.56
N ASN A 349 6.52 6.67 25.25
CA ASN A 349 6.42 7.94 25.95
C ASN A 349 7.05 9.04 25.09
N PHE A 350 6.29 10.09 24.80
CA PHE A 350 6.78 11.26 24.07
C PHE A 350 7.02 12.42 25.05
N ASP A 351 8.14 13.11 24.86
CA ASP A 351 8.51 14.29 25.64
C ASP A 351 9.05 15.39 24.72
N SER A 352 8.82 16.65 25.08
CA SER A 352 9.25 17.83 24.34
C SER A 352 9.85 18.89 25.25
N ASP A 353 10.65 19.79 24.68
CA ASP A 353 11.20 20.92 25.42
C ASP A 353 10.16 21.84 26.07
N SER A 354 10.60 22.59 27.09
CA SER A 354 9.76 23.51 27.85
C SER A 354 9.15 24.59 26.95
N GLY A 355 7.83 24.54 26.77
CA GLY A 355 7.05 25.51 26.01
C GLY A 355 6.23 24.90 24.87
N SER A 356 6.62 23.73 24.37
CA SER A 356 5.82 22.95 23.42
C SER A 356 4.94 21.94 24.20
N THR A 357 3.79 21.53 23.66
CA THR A 357 2.95 20.49 24.28
C THR A 357 2.82 19.30 23.36
N ILE A 358 3.01 18.09 23.88
CA ILE A 358 2.92 16.84 23.11
C ILE A 358 2.04 15.82 23.83
N THR A 359 1.29 15.02 23.06
CA THR A 359 0.57 13.86 23.61
C THR A 359 1.58 12.88 24.23
N SER A 360 1.56 12.74 25.55
CA SER A 360 2.67 12.13 26.28
C SER A 360 2.83 10.61 26.11
N LYS A 361 1.77 9.90 25.72
CA LYS A 361 1.77 8.43 25.62
C LYS A 361 0.98 7.92 24.43
N GLY A 362 1.55 6.95 23.72
CA GLY A 362 0.90 6.15 22.70
C GLY A 362 1.27 4.69 22.84
N TYR A 363 0.63 3.81 22.05
CA TYR A 363 0.95 2.39 21.98
C TYR A 363 1.16 2.03 20.52
N THR A 364 2.19 1.22 20.22
CA THR A 364 2.44 0.80 18.85
C THR A 364 1.27 -0.01 18.29
N ARG A 365 0.86 0.32 17.06
CA ARG A 365 -0.08 -0.43 16.23
C ARG A 365 0.56 -0.55 14.85
N ASN A 366 0.67 -1.77 14.34
CA ASN A 366 1.49 -2.10 13.17
C ASN A 366 2.92 -1.54 13.29
N GLY A 367 3.53 -1.68 14.49
CA GLY A 367 4.88 -1.23 14.82
C GLY A 367 5.09 0.28 14.96
N LYS A 368 4.04 1.09 14.80
CA LYS A 368 4.13 2.56 14.81
C LYS A 368 3.18 3.20 15.81
N THR A 369 3.53 4.38 16.33
CA THR A 369 2.59 5.27 17.03
C THR A 369 2.98 6.72 16.80
N SER A 370 1.98 7.60 16.70
CA SER A 370 2.19 9.03 16.48
C SER A 370 1.68 9.85 17.66
N ALA A 371 2.38 10.94 17.98
CA ALA A 371 1.94 11.96 18.91
C ALA A 371 1.87 13.32 18.20
N ILE A 372 0.92 14.16 18.61
CA ILE A 372 0.79 15.51 18.07
C ILE A 372 1.60 16.46 18.94
N LEU A 373 2.59 17.12 18.34
CA LEU A 373 3.35 18.22 18.92
C LEU A 373 2.70 19.54 18.52
N MET A 374 2.25 20.31 19.51
CA MET A 374 1.88 21.72 19.33
C MET A 374 3.08 22.59 19.71
N LEU A 375 3.55 23.42 18.79
CA LEU A 375 4.68 24.30 19.03
C LEU A 375 4.24 25.60 19.71
N ASN A 376 5.05 26.10 20.65
CA ASN A 376 4.81 27.40 21.29
C ASN A 376 4.70 28.53 20.25
N PRO A 377 3.56 29.23 20.13
CA PRO A 377 3.42 30.33 19.18
C PRO A 377 4.27 31.56 19.52
N ASN A 378 4.75 31.68 20.77
CA ASN A 378 5.59 32.81 21.21
C ASN A 378 7.07 32.67 20.81
N LEU A 379 7.47 31.51 20.28
CA LEU A 379 8.85 31.26 19.85
C LEU A 379 8.94 31.37 18.33
N GLU A 380 9.64 32.41 17.88
CA GLU A 380 9.70 32.81 16.46
C GLU A 380 10.62 31.93 15.60
N SER A 381 11.62 31.26 16.19
CA SER A 381 12.60 30.45 15.45
C SER A 381 13.30 29.42 16.33
N GLY A 382 14.04 28.49 15.70
CA GLY A 382 14.83 27.46 16.37
C GLY A 382 14.20 26.07 16.33
N MET A 383 14.91 25.07 16.84
CA MET A 383 14.44 23.68 16.89
C MET A 383 13.61 23.42 18.14
N ALA A 384 12.47 22.76 18.00
CA ALA A 384 11.78 22.09 19.10
C ALA A 384 12.36 20.68 19.27
N ASN A 385 12.93 20.38 20.43
CA ASN A 385 13.48 19.05 20.70
C ASN A 385 12.36 18.12 21.18
N VAL A 386 12.06 17.09 20.39
CA VAL A 386 11.16 16.00 20.77
C VAL A 386 11.95 14.73 20.97
N THR A 387 11.55 13.91 21.93
CA THR A 387 12.06 12.57 22.13
C THR A 387 10.91 11.59 22.26
N ALA A 388 11.05 10.41 21.67
CA ALA A 388 10.18 9.28 21.98
C ALA A 388 10.99 8.19 22.68
N THR A 389 10.40 7.59 23.71
CA THR A 389 11.04 6.58 24.54
C THR A 389 10.25 5.29 24.52
N VAL A 390 10.93 4.20 24.14
CA VAL A 390 10.44 2.83 24.18
C VAL A 390 11.43 1.99 24.97
N ASP A 391 10.98 1.30 26.01
CA ASP A 391 11.81 0.34 26.77
C ASP A 391 13.13 0.89 27.32
N ASN A 392 13.14 2.19 27.64
CA ASN A 392 14.30 3.00 28.04
C ASN A 392 15.27 3.38 26.92
N GLN A 393 14.98 3.03 25.66
CA GLN A 393 15.61 3.64 24.49
C GLN A 393 14.88 4.94 24.14
N SER A 394 15.60 6.06 24.25
CA SER A 394 15.13 7.35 23.74
C SER A 394 15.75 7.66 22.39
N THR A 395 14.94 8.15 21.45
CA THR A 395 15.39 8.62 20.13
C THR A 395 14.85 10.03 19.90
N PRO A 396 15.71 11.01 19.53
CA PRO A 396 15.27 12.38 19.28
C PRO A 396 14.71 12.58 17.87
N ALA A 397 13.80 13.54 17.74
CA ALA A 397 13.23 14.00 16.47
C ALA A 397 13.03 15.54 16.53
N PRO A 398 14.07 16.34 16.26
CA PRO A 398 13.97 17.78 16.34
C PRO A 398 13.09 18.33 15.19
N VAL A 399 12.26 19.33 15.49
CA VAL A 399 11.36 20.00 14.52
C VAL A 399 11.77 21.46 14.37
N ASP A 400 12.01 21.93 13.14
CA ASP A 400 12.27 23.35 12.88
C ASP A 400 10.95 24.13 12.99
N ARG A 401 10.96 25.25 13.72
CA ARG A 401 9.81 26.16 13.85
C ARG A 401 9.56 26.96 12.57
N ILE A 402 10.57 27.09 11.70
CA ILE A 402 10.45 27.79 10.42
C ILE A 402 10.04 26.79 9.34
N ALA A 403 8.94 27.09 8.65
CA ALA A 403 8.51 26.31 7.51
C ALA A 403 9.34 26.71 6.27
N LYS A 404 10.16 25.79 5.79
CA LYS A 404 11.01 25.96 4.61
C LYS A 404 11.07 24.71 3.75
N ALA A 405 11.17 24.89 2.45
CA ALA A 405 11.56 23.83 1.53
C ALA A 405 13.07 23.86 1.32
N VAL A 406 13.74 22.72 1.40
CA VAL A 406 15.18 22.56 1.13
C VAL A 406 15.33 21.70 -0.11
N ILE A 407 15.80 22.33 -1.18
CA ILE A 407 16.01 21.67 -2.48
C ILE A 407 17.47 21.27 -2.56
N THR A 408 17.72 20.01 -2.86
CA THR A 408 19.05 19.48 -3.13
C THR A 408 19.05 18.78 -4.48
N ILE A 409 19.91 19.22 -5.39
CA ILE A 409 20.13 18.57 -6.68
C ILE A 409 21.51 17.94 -6.62
N ALA A 410 21.60 16.64 -6.85
CA ALA A 410 22.86 15.92 -6.90
C ALA A 410 22.92 15.08 -8.18
N GLY A 411 24.09 14.85 -8.77
CA GLY A 411 24.18 14.03 -9.98
C GLY A 411 25.57 13.47 -10.25
N THR A 412 25.66 12.57 -11.23
CA THR A 412 26.93 11.93 -11.62
C THR A 412 27.78 12.80 -12.54
N ALA A 413 27.16 13.78 -13.21
CA ALA A 413 27.86 14.73 -14.07
C ALA A 413 28.86 15.58 -13.27
N ILE A 414 29.97 15.97 -13.90
CA ILE A 414 31.03 16.75 -13.26
C ILE A 414 30.79 18.23 -13.46
N ASP A 415 30.69 18.98 -12.37
CA ASP A 415 30.77 20.45 -12.38
C ASP A 415 32.14 20.87 -12.89
N VAL A 416 32.17 21.52 -14.05
CA VAL A 416 33.41 21.90 -14.75
C VAL A 416 34.23 22.93 -13.98
N SER A 417 33.61 23.66 -13.04
CA SER A 417 34.29 24.67 -12.23
C SER A 417 35.01 24.09 -11.02
N THR A 418 34.48 23.01 -10.44
CA THR A 418 35.00 22.41 -9.19
C THR A 418 35.64 21.05 -9.40
N ASN A 419 35.41 20.41 -10.55
CA ASN A 419 35.80 19.04 -10.85
C ASN A 419 35.27 18.03 -9.81
N GLN A 420 34.08 18.32 -9.28
CA GLN A 420 33.31 17.45 -8.39
C GLN A 420 31.98 17.10 -9.05
N THR A 421 31.30 16.08 -8.54
CA THR A 421 29.95 15.72 -8.97
C THR A 421 28.96 16.87 -8.72
N LEU A 422 27.97 17.03 -9.61
CA LEU A 422 26.91 18.03 -9.50
C LEU A 422 26.30 18.01 -8.09
N TYR A 423 26.31 19.18 -7.44
CA TYR A 423 25.66 19.39 -6.15
C TYR A 423 25.20 20.85 -6.03
N LEU A 424 23.89 21.04 -5.84
CA LEU A 424 23.25 22.33 -5.57
C LEU A 424 22.35 22.17 -4.33
N THR A 425 22.34 23.16 -3.45
CA THR A 425 21.41 23.19 -2.31
C THR A 425 20.88 24.60 -2.07
N TYR A 426 19.58 24.73 -1.86
CA TYR A 426 18.91 26.02 -1.66
C TYR A 426 17.72 25.90 -0.70
N GLU A 427 17.58 26.87 0.20
CA GLU A 427 16.46 26.94 1.14
C GLU A 427 15.45 28.00 0.70
N ILE A 428 14.17 27.64 0.71
CA ILE A 428 13.04 28.50 0.34
C ILE A 428 12.12 28.66 1.54
N PRO A 429 11.91 29.87 2.08
CA PRO A 429 10.88 30.09 3.10
C PRO A 429 9.49 29.87 2.50
N LEU A 430 8.61 29.20 3.24
CA LEU A 430 7.21 28.94 2.84
C LEU A 430 6.26 29.94 3.50
N ASN A 431 6.58 31.23 3.38
CA ASN A 431 5.81 32.35 3.92
C ASN A 431 4.81 32.96 2.91
N GLU A 432 4.83 32.48 1.66
CA GLU A 432 3.87 32.83 0.62
C GLU A 432 2.95 31.63 0.34
N SER A 433 1.77 31.91 -0.22
CA SER A 433 0.77 30.88 -0.54
C SER A 433 1.27 29.83 -1.53
N VAL A 434 2.01 30.25 -2.56
CA VAL A 434 2.53 29.38 -3.62
C VAL A 434 3.98 29.75 -3.91
N ARG A 435 4.85 28.73 -4.02
CA ARG A 435 6.23 28.89 -4.49
C ARG A 435 6.42 28.11 -5.79
N TRP A 436 7.03 28.76 -6.76
CA TRP A 436 7.48 28.15 -8.01
C TRP A 436 8.94 27.71 -7.85
N VAL A 437 9.22 26.44 -8.12
CA VAL A 437 10.58 25.89 -8.22
C VAL A 437 10.72 25.16 -9.56
N SER A 438 11.79 25.39 -10.32
CA SER A 438 12.13 24.54 -11.47
C SER A 438 13.59 24.14 -11.45
N VAL A 439 13.85 22.90 -11.87
CA VAL A 439 15.18 22.43 -12.26
C VAL A 439 15.19 22.31 -13.76
N LEU A 440 16.07 23.06 -14.41
CA LEU A 440 16.15 23.17 -15.86
C LEU A 440 17.56 22.79 -16.30
N TRP A 441 17.69 21.87 -17.25
CA TRP A 441 19.00 21.48 -17.79
C TRP A 441 19.02 21.69 -19.30
N LYS A 442 20.04 22.42 -19.74
CA LYS A 442 20.12 22.98 -21.09
C LYS A 442 21.41 22.54 -21.75
N ASN A 443 21.29 22.11 -22.99
CA ASN A 443 22.44 21.76 -23.79
C ASN A 443 23.32 22.99 -24.08
N MET A 444 24.61 22.88 -23.78
CA MET A 444 25.61 23.94 -24.03
C MET A 444 26.62 23.53 -25.12
N GLY A 445 26.47 22.34 -25.67
CA GLY A 445 27.38 21.72 -26.62
C GLY A 445 27.68 20.26 -26.28
N MET A 446 28.64 19.67 -26.99
CA MET A 446 28.98 18.25 -26.87
C MET A 446 29.32 17.86 -25.42
N PHE A 447 28.47 17.01 -24.83
CA PHE A 447 28.58 16.52 -23.45
C PHE A 447 28.75 17.65 -22.41
N HIS A 448 28.15 18.81 -22.65
CA HIS A 448 28.11 19.92 -21.71
C HIS A 448 26.68 20.42 -21.56
N GLU A 449 26.28 20.68 -20.32
CA GLU A 449 25.01 21.29 -20.00
C GLU A 449 25.13 22.40 -18.96
N GLU A 450 24.14 23.27 -18.92
CA GLU A 450 23.88 24.17 -17.79
C GLU A 450 22.64 23.70 -17.03
N VAL A 451 22.81 23.41 -15.74
CA VAL A 451 21.73 23.07 -14.79
C VAL A 451 21.40 24.29 -13.95
N ASP A 452 20.21 24.84 -14.15
CA ASP A 452 19.66 25.98 -13.43
C ASP A 452 18.64 25.54 -12.39
N LEU A 453 18.75 26.12 -11.19
CA LEU A 453 17.68 26.11 -10.19
C LEU A 453 16.95 27.46 -10.25
N VAL A 454 15.68 27.42 -10.63
CA VAL A 454 14.79 28.58 -10.73
C VAL A 454 13.85 28.63 -9.53
N VAL A 455 13.71 29.79 -8.90
CA VAL A 455 12.73 30.04 -7.84
C VAL A 455 11.98 31.34 -8.12
N ASN A 456 10.65 31.26 -8.21
CA ASN A 456 9.77 32.39 -8.54
C ASN A 456 10.25 33.19 -9.77
N GLY A 457 10.76 32.49 -10.79
CA GLY A 457 11.22 33.05 -12.06
C GLY A 457 12.63 33.63 -12.06
N ASN A 458 13.39 33.45 -10.99
CA ASN A 458 14.81 33.84 -10.94
C ASN A 458 15.70 32.60 -10.88
N VAL A 459 16.76 32.56 -11.69
CA VAL A 459 17.83 31.58 -11.54
C VAL A 459 18.59 31.91 -10.25
N VAL A 460 18.40 31.11 -9.20
CA VAL A 460 19.04 31.33 -7.89
C VAL A 460 20.39 30.64 -7.75
N LEU A 461 20.57 29.53 -8.48
CA LEU A 461 21.83 28.80 -8.59
C LEU A 461 21.94 28.24 -10.02
N ASN A 462 23.15 28.17 -10.56
CA ASN A 462 23.44 27.47 -11.80
C ASN A 462 24.77 26.70 -11.72
N LYS A 463 24.90 25.65 -12.53
CA LYS A 463 26.14 24.89 -12.72
C LYS A 463 26.29 24.45 -14.16
N THR A 464 27.49 24.64 -14.71
CA THR A 464 27.87 23.99 -15.96
C THR A 464 28.46 22.62 -15.64
N VAL A 465 27.89 21.57 -16.24
CA VAL A 465 28.27 20.18 -16.01
C VAL A 465 28.73 19.50 -17.29
N SER A 466 29.56 18.46 -17.16
CA SER A 466 30.01 17.63 -18.29
C SER A 466 30.14 16.17 -17.89
N ASN A 467 29.97 15.27 -18.86
CA ASN A 467 30.13 13.85 -18.63
C ASN A 467 31.60 13.48 -18.36
N VAL A 468 31.82 12.67 -17.31
CA VAL A 468 33.18 12.28 -16.88
C VAL A 468 33.95 11.51 -17.96
N ASN A 469 33.27 10.62 -18.69
CA ASN A 469 33.90 9.81 -19.73
C ASN A 469 34.25 10.67 -20.95
N TYR A 470 33.40 11.62 -21.31
CA TYR A 470 33.75 12.61 -22.33
C TYR A 470 35.01 13.40 -21.96
N LEU A 471 35.09 13.92 -20.73
CA LEU A 471 36.28 14.67 -20.27
C LEU A 471 37.56 13.83 -20.34
N GLN A 472 37.46 12.53 -20.05
CA GLN A 472 38.58 11.59 -20.08
C GLN A 472 39.02 11.26 -21.51
N TYR A 473 38.08 11.07 -22.44
CA TYR A 473 38.38 10.48 -23.75
C TYR A 473 38.32 11.47 -24.94
N LYS A 474 37.91 12.72 -24.74
CA LYS A 474 37.75 13.71 -25.83
C LYS A 474 38.98 13.95 -26.70
N ASN A 475 40.18 13.68 -26.18
CA ASN A 475 41.44 13.84 -26.92
C ASN A 475 41.91 12.55 -27.62
N ASN A 476 41.22 11.42 -27.37
CA ASN A 476 41.58 10.09 -27.88
C ASN A 476 40.78 9.72 -29.14
N PHE A 477 39.58 10.27 -29.30
CA PHE A 477 38.66 9.97 -30.40
C PHE A 477 38.24 11.25 -31.13
N SER A 478 37.80 11.10 -32.38
CA SER A 478 37.32 12.22 -33.19
C SER A 478 35.94 12.71 -32.72
N GLN A 479 35.61 13.96 -33.05
CA GLN A 479 34.27 14.53 -32.83
C GLN A 479 33.16 13.62 -33.38
N ASN A 480 33.36 13.02 -34.56
CA ASN A 480 32.37 12.16 -35.21
C ASN A 480 32.00 10.92 -34.38
N VAL A 481 32.94 10.38 -33.60
CA VAL A 481 32.68 9.26 -32.67
C VAL A 481 31.71 9.71 -31.58
N PHE A 482 31.95 10.88 -30.99
CA PHE A 482 31.11 11.45 -29.95
C PHE A 482 29.74 11.90 -30.47
N ASP A 483 29.67 12.44 -31.69
CA ASP A 483 28.41 12.77 -32.35
C ASP A 483 27.55 11.50 -32.52
N ASN A 484 28.15 10.36 -32.88
CA ASN A 484 27.45 9.08 -32.99
C ASN A 484 27.02 8.52 -31.63
N ILE A 485 27.81 8.71 -30.57
CA ILE A 485 27.40 8.35 -29.20
C ILE A 485 26.13 9.12 -28.81
N ASN A 486 26.14 10.44 -28.98
CA ASN A 486 24.97 11.30 -28.69
C ASN A 486 23.76 10.90 -29.54
N PHE A 487 23.97 10.71 -30.85
CA PHE A 487 22.91 10.31 -31.77
C PHE A 487 22.28 8.97 -31.36
N LEU A 488 23.07 7.96 -31.03
CA LEU A 488 22.53 6.66 -30.60
C LEU A 488 21.87 6.74 -29.23
N ASN A 489 22.39 7.54 -28.29
CA ASN A 489 21.73 7.76 -27.00
C ASN A 489 20.36 8.43 -27.18
N TRP A 490 20.25 9.41 -28.08
CA TRP A 490 18.99 10.02 -28.46
C TRP A 490 18.08 9.05 -29.24
N LEU A 491 18.58 8.29 -30.21
CA LEU A 491 17.79 7.38 -31.02
C LEU A 491 17.15 6.26 -30.18
N PHE A 492 17.85 5.81 -29.14
CA PHE A 492 17.36 4.82 -28.18
C PHE A 492 16.71 5.47 -26.93
N SER A 493 16.32 6.74 -27.01
CA SER A 493 15.56 7.41 -25.94
C SER A 493 14.08 7.03 -25.91
N ASN A 494 13.58 6.36 -26.96
CA ASN A 494 12.16 6.01 -27.16
C ASN A 494 11.22 7.23 -27.25
N THR A 495 11.72 8.43 -27.60
CA THR A 495 10.84 9.56 -27.96
C THR A 495 10.07 9.25 -29.25
N PRO A 496 8.87 9.81 -29.49
CA PRO A 496 8.18 9.68 -30.78
C PRO A 496 9.05 10.07 -31.97
N CYS A 497 9.86 11.13 -31.83
CA CYS A 497 10.80 11.56 -32.87
C CYS A 497 11.90 10.53 -33.11
N ALA A 498 12.44 9.94 -32.05
CA ALA A 498 13.47 8.90 -32.14
C ALA A 498 12.90 7.58 -32.68
N ILE A 499 11.67 7.20 -32.30
CA ILE A 499 10.96 6.04 -32.85
C ILE A 499 10.70 6.24 -34.34
N PHE A 500 10.16 7.41 -34.72
CA PHE A 500 9.93 7.74 -36.13
C PHE A 500 11.22 7.74 -36.95
N GLU A 501 12.30 8.29 -36.40
CA GLU A 501 13.60 8.27 -37.08
C GLU A 501 14.17 6.85 -37.15
N LEU A 502 14.02 6.05 -36.10
CA LEU A 502 14.42 4.64 -36.09
C LEU A 502 13.65 3.84 -37.15
N ASP A 503 12.34 4.01 -37.25
CA ASP A 503 11.50 3.38 -38.26
C ASP A 503 11.92 3.80 -39.68
N ASN A 504 12.24 5.09 -39.89
CA ASN A 504 12.77 5.57 -41.16
C ASN A 504 14.14 4.96 -41.51
N ILE A 505 15.01 4.81 -40.51
CA ILE A 505 16.31 4.15 -40.69
C ILE A 505 16.09 2.67 -41.04
N ILE A 506 15.23 1.96 -40.33
CA ILE A 506 14.89 0.55 -40.58
C ILE A 506 14.29 0.40 -41.99
N ALA A 507 13.37 1.27 -42.39
CA ALA A 507 12.75 1.23 -43.72
C ALA A 507 13.77 1.43 -44.87
N ARG A 508 14.83 2.20 -44.63
CA ARG A 508 15.94 2.39 -45.59
C ARG A 508 16.98 1.27 -45.53
N ASN A 509 16.93 0.41 -44.52
CA ASN A 509 17.92 -0.62 -44.22
C ASN A 509 17.23 -1.96 -43.92
N PRO A 510 16.76 -2.70 -44.96
CA PRO A 510 15.98 -3.94 -44.79
C PRO A 510 16.65 -5.02 -43.92
N GLN A 511 17.98 -4.98 -43.77
CA GLN A 511 18.72 -5.86 -42.87
C GLN A 511 18.37 -5.68 -41.38
N LEU A 512 17.73 -4.58 -41.00
CA LEU A 512 17.33 -4.27 -39.62
C LEU A 512 15.88 -4.66 -39.30
N GLU A 513 15.04 -4.93 -40.31
CA GLU A 513 13.57 -5.04 -40.21
C GLU A 513 13.07 -6.11 -39.22
N ASN A 514 13.87 -7.16 -38.97
CA ASN A 514 13.50 -8.26 -38.07
C ASN A 514 14.30 -8.30 -36.77
N LEU A 515 15.14 -7.28 -36.50
CA LEU A 515 15.98 -7.23 -35.30
C LEU A 515 15.24 -6.51 -34.18
N THR A 516 15.43 -6.97 -32.93
CA THR A 516 14.86 -6.31 -31.74
C THR A 516 15.86 -6.28 -30.59
N GLY A 517 15.66 -5.37 -29.64
CA GLY A 517 16.51 -5.24 -28.46
C GLY A 517 18.00 -5.15 -28.81
N ASN A 518 18.82 -5.97 -28.15
CA ASN A 518 20.28 -5.98 -28.35
C ASN A 518 20.70 -6.30 -29.80
N GLU A 519 19.94 -7.11 -30.53
CA GLU A 519 20.27 -7.45 -31.92
C GLU A 519 20.10 -6.22 -32.82
N LEU A 520 19.07 -5.41 -32.57
CA LEU A 520 18.85 -4.16 -33.28
C LEU A 520 19.96 -3.15 -32.95
N GLU A 521 20.37 -3.04 -31.69
CA GLU A 521 21.49 -2.17 -31.30
C GLU A 521 22.79 -2.55 -32.01
N GLU A 522 23.15 -3.84 -32.07
CA GLU A 522 24.35 -4.29 -32.80
C GLU A 522 24.21 -4.08 -34.31
N GLY A 523 23.02 -4.28 -34.88
CA GLY A 523 22.73 -3.95 -36.27
C GLY A 523 22.93 -2.46 -36.58
N MET A 524 22.50 -1.59 -35.66
CA MET A 524 22.70 -0.13 -35.75
C MET A 524 24.16 0.27 -35.61
N LEU A 525 24.94 -0.39 -34.73
CA LEU A 525 26.38 -0.18 -34.63
C LEU A 525 27.11 -0.60 -35.91
N ALA A 526 26.72 -1.72 -36.52
CA ALA A 526 27.27 -2.16 -37.80
C ALA A 526 26.97 -1.17 -38.93
N LEU A 527 25.75 -0.62 -38.96
CA LEU A 527 25.38 0.44 -39.90
C LEU A 527 26.21 1.72 -39.66
N ALA A 528 26.33 2.17 -38.42
CA ALA A 528 27.14 3.32 -38.05
C ALA A 528 28.61 3.15 -38.48
N LYS A 529 29.17 1.94 -38.32
CA LYS A 529 30.51 1.59 -38.79
C LYS A 529 30.67 1.80 -40.29
N GLN A 530 29.73 1.30 -41.08
CA GLN A 530 29.77 1.37 -42.53
C GLN A 530 29.58 2.81 -43.03
N VAL A 531 28.62 3.56 -42.47
CA VAL A 531 28.29 4.92 -42.91
C VAL A 531 29.42 5.90 -42.59
N ASN A 532 30.05 5.75 -41.43
CA ASN A 532 31.08 6.68 -40.94
C ASN A 532 32.52 6.22 -41.19
N ASN A 533 32.74 5.03 -41.76
CA ASN A 533 34.05 4.37 -41.89
C ASN A 533 34.82 4.23 -40.57
N PHE A 534 34.11 3.89 -39.48
CA PHE A 534 34.74 3.68 -38.17
C PHE A 534 35.60 2.41 -38.12
N THR A 535 36.68 2.49 -37.35
CA THR A 535 37.51 1.33 -36.99
C THR A 535 36.79 0.41 -35.99
N ASP A 536 37.26 -0.84 -35.86
CA ASP A 536 36.74 -1.77 -34.86
C ASP A 536 36.87 -1.19 -33.44
N SER A 537 38.00 -0.54 -33.13
CA SER A 537 38.21 0.12 -31.83
C SER A 537 37.26 1.28 -31.54
N GLU A 538 36.87 2.04 -32.56
CA GLU A 538 35.90 3.14 -32.39
C GLU A 538 34.50 2.59 -32.15
N ILE A 539 34.09 1.53 -32.85
CA ILE A 539 32.80 0.87 -32.59
C ILE A 539 32.77 0.22 -31.21
N ASP A 540 33.86 -0.43 -30.80
CA ASP A 540 33.97 -0.99 -29.45
C ASP A 540 33.85 0.10 -28.37
N PHE A 541 34.32 1.31 -28.65
CA PHE A 541 34.15 2.46 -27.76
C PHE A 541 32.70 2.99 -27.78
N ILE A 542 32.10 3.18 -28.96
CA ILE A 542 30.70 3.63 -29.12
C ILE A 542 29.71 2.64 -28.48
N ARG A 543 30.03 1.34 -28.46
CA ARG A 543 29.19 0.34 -27.78
C ARG A 543 28.96 0.68 -26.30
N ASN A 544 29.90 1.35 -25.64
CA ASN A 544 29.78 1.83 -24.25
C ASN A 544 29.05 3.19 -24.14
N ARG A 545 28.25 3.60 -25.14
CA ARG A 545 27.53 4.89 -25.17
C ARG A 545 26.70 5.21 -23.91
N GLN A 546 26.25 4.19 -23.18
CA GLN A 546 25.45 4.36 -21.96
C GLN A 546 26.25 5.06 -20.84
N ASP A 547 27.58 4.94 -20.84
CA ASP A 547 28.49 5.61 -19.91
C ASP A 547 28.59 7.12 -20.16
N PHE A 548 28.04 7.59 -21.28
CA PHE A 548 28.00 8.99 -21.69
C PHE A 548 26.68 9.68 -21.33
N LYS A 549 25.89 9.05 -20.46
CA LYS A 549 24.73 9.65 -19.81
C LYS A 549 25.02 9.82 -18.33
N ASP A 550 24.36 10.78 -17.71
CA ASP A 550 24.45 11.03 -16.29
C ASP A 550 23.07 10.95 -15.63
N LYS A 551 23.05 10.72 -14.32
CA LYS A 551 21.82 10.77 -13.52
C LYS A 551 21.81 12.05 -12.69
N MET A 552 20.64 12.67 -12.59
CA MET A 552 20.38 13.80 -11.71
C MET A 552 19.24 13.44 -10.75
N VAL A 553 19.52 13.54 -9.45
CA VAL A 553 18.58 13.32 -8.36
C VAL A 553 18.14 14.67 -7.80
N MET A 554 16.84 14.90 -7.81
CA MET A 554 16.18 16.04 -7.16
C MET A 554 15.59 15.56 -5.84
N HIS A 555 16.10 16.09 -4.74
CA HIS A 555 15.66 15.78 -3.38
C HIS A 555 15.10 17.06 -2.73
N ILE A 556 13.79 17.13 -2.55
CA ILE A 556 13.10 18.29 -1.96
C ILE A 556 12.50 17.89 -0.61
N PHE A 557 13.10 18.38 0.47
CA PHE A 557 12.46 18.33 1.78
C PHE A 557 11.51 19.52 1.92
N TYR A 558 10.29 19.29 2.38
CA TYR A 558 9.32 20.35 2.68
C TYR A 558 8.44 19.91 3.85
N PRO A 559 7.81 20.81 4.62
CA PRO A 559 6.99 20.45 5.77
C PRO A 559 5.61 19.93 5.32
N GLY A 560 5.59 18.88 4.51
CA GLY A 560 4.39 18.16 4.04
C GLY A 560 4.20 16.83 4.77
N ASP A 561 3.15 16.09 4.38
CA ASP A 561 2.92 14.72 4.84
C ASP A 561 4.03 13.79 4.30
N ALA A 562 4.53 12.88 5.13
CA ALA A 562 5.60 11.95 4.77
C ALA A 562 5.16 10.97 3.68
N ALA A 563 6.12 10.57 2.84
CA ALA A 563 5.92 9.51 1.87
C ALA A 563 5.47 8.21 2.56
N LYS A 564 4.61 7.44 1.88
CA LYS A 564 3.96 6.25 2.47
C LYS A 564 4.20 5.03 1.59
N THR A 565 4.67 3.94 2.19
CA THR A 565 4.66 2.62 1.55
C THR A 565 3.45 1.84 2.04
N ILE A 566 2.68 1.30 1.11
CA ILE A 566 1.54 0.42 1.40
C ILE A 566 1.83 -0.93 0.78
N THR A 567 1.87 -1.95 1.61
CA THR A 567 2.05 -3.32 1.15
C THR A 567 0.70 -3.96 0.88
N ILE A 568 0.55 -4.58 -0.28
CA ILE A 568 -0.60 -5.39 -0.64
C ILE A 568 -0.15 -6.80 -0.99
N ASN A 569 -1.00 -7.79 -0.74
CA ASN A 569 -0.84 -9.14 -1.24
C ASN A 569 -1.69 -9.32 -2.50
N ASP A 570 -1.03 -9.64 -3.62
CA ASP A 570 -1.67 -9.99 -4.88
C ASP A 570 -2.41 -11.33 -4.73
N GLN A 571 -3.67 -11.39 -5.16
CA GLN A 571 -4.51 -12.56 -4.92
C GLN A 571 -4.25 -13.70 -5.91
N ASP A 572 -3.75 -13.40 -7.10
CA ASP A 572 -3.49 -14.37 -8.16
C ASP A 572 -2.10 -14.99 -8.00
N SER A 573 -1.07 -14.19 -7.72
CA SER A 573 0.30 -14.68 -7.52
C SER A 573 0.61 -15.09 -6.08
N ASN A 574 -0.17 -14.62 -5.09
CA ASN A 574 0.19 -14.61 -3.66
C ASN A 574 1.53 -13.93 -3.36
N GLU A 575 2.04 -13.09 -4.27
CA GLU A 575 3.20 -12.26 -4.03
C GLU A 575 2.81 -10.99 -3.28
N THR A 576 3.75 -10.51 -2.48
CA THR A 576 3.61 -9.25 -1.75
C THR A 576 4.20 -8.13 -2.61
N LEU A 577 3.44 -7.05 -2.78
CA LEU A 577 3.81 -5.88 -3.56
C LEU A 577 3.82 -4.63 -2.67
N ASP A 578 4.95 -3.94 -2.64
CA ASP A 578 5.11 -2.67 -1.94
C ASP A 578 4.83 -1.49 -2.88
N LEU A 579 3.82 -0.70 -2.52
CA LEU A 579 3.34 0.45 -3.28
C LEU A 579 3.87 1.74 -2.65
N TYR A 580 4.72 2.46 -3.38
CA TYR A 580 5.40 3.66 -2.90
C TYR A 580 4.65 4.93 -3.33
N PHE A 581 4.03 5.61 -2.38
CA PHE A 581 3.34 6.88 -2.61
C PHE A 581 4.25 8.07 -2.31
N PRO A 582 4.29 9.10 -3.19
CA PRO A 582 5.07 10.31 -2.97
C PRO A 582 4.66 11.08 -1.70
N GLY A 583 5.56 11.92 -1.21
CA GLY A 583 5.37 12.75 -0.03
C GLY A 583 6.69 13.42 0.35
N ASN A 584 6.83 13.81 1.62
CA ASN A 584 8.09 14.37 2.13
C ASN A 584 9.07 13.26 2.58
N PRO A 585 10.36 13.30 2.16
CA PRO A 585 10.92 14.15 1.11
C PRO A 585 10.53 13.67 -0.29
N ILE A 586 10.46 14.61 -1.24
CA ILE A 586 10.28 14.31 -2.66
C ILE A 586 11.62 13.85 -3.22
N VAL A 587 11.63 12.69 -3.88
CA VAL A 587 12.82 12.17 -4.56
C VAL A 587 12.46 11.83 -5.99
N ARG A 588 13.15 12.47 -6.94
CA ARG A 588 13.00 12.22 -8.38
C ARG A 588 14.35 12.06 -9.04
N VAL A 589 14.42 11.18 -10.03
CA VAL A 589 15.62 10.94 -10.84
C VAL A 589 15.28 11.27 -12.28
N SER A 590 16.13 12.06 -12.92
CA SER A 590 16.11 12.38 -14.34
C SER A 590 17.46 12.04 -14.97
N ASP A 591 17.45 11.79 -16.27
CA ASP A 591 18.65 11.47 -17.04
C ASP A 591 19.16 12.71 -17.74
N ILE A 592 20.49 12.86 -17.78
CA ILE A 592 21.20 13.85 -18.60
C ILE A 592 21.85 13.09 -19.76
N ILE A 593 21.36 13.31 -20.97
CA ILE A 593 21.80 12.66 -22.21
C ILE A 593 22.68 13.55 -23.09
N TYR A 594 22.79 14.83 -22.74
CA TYR A 594 23.54 15.86 -23.44
C TYR A 594 23.07 16.09 -24.89
N ALA A 595 21.74 16.13 -25.08
CA ALA A 595 21.09 16.41 -26.36
C ALA A 595 19.99 17.46 -26.19
N ASP A 596 20.01 18.49 -27.05
CA ASP A 596 18.93 19.47 -27.09
C ASP A 596 17.63 18.82 -27.56
N GLY A 597 16.52 19.22 -26.94
CA GLY A 597 15.19 18.83 -27.39
C GLY A 597 14.89 19.33 -28.80
N LEU A 598 14.04 18.60 -29.53
CA LEU A 598 13.61 18.96 -30.87
C LEU A 598 12.09 19.13 -30.93
N TYR A 599 11.65 20.28 -31.43
CA TYR A 599 10.26 20.56 -31.77
C TYR A 599 10.01 20.30 -33.25
N THR A 600 9.01 19.48 -33.58
CA THR A 600 8.53 19.30 -34.95
C THR A 600 7.12 19.85 -35.12
N TYR A 601 6.88 20.66 -36.15
CA TYR A 601 5.55 21.18 -36.45
C TYR A 601 5.27 21.21 -37.95
N GLN A 602 4.01 21.00 -38.31
CA GLN A 602 3.54 21.00 -39.69
C GLN A 602 3.49 22.43 -40.23
N THR A 603 4.09 22.67 -41.39
CA THR A 603 4.14 24.00 -42.02
C THR A 603 3.27 24.10 -43.27
N GLU A 604 3.25 23.10 -44.15
CA GLU A 604 2.47 23.14 -45.40
C GLU A 604 2.00 21.75 -45.86
N LEU A 605 0.84 21.71 -46.54
CA LEU A 605 0.45 20.62 -47.43
C LEU A 605 0.86 21.04 -48.84
N ASP A 606 1.76 20.30 -49.49
CA ASP A 606 2.10 20.60 -50.88
C ASP A 606 0.93 20.27 -51.83
N GLN A 607 1.07 20.65 -53.10
CA GLN A 607 0.05 20.40 -54.14
C GLN A 607 -0.24 18.90 -54.38
N ASN A 608 0.53 17.99 -53.76
CA ASN A 608 0.38 16.55 -53.81
C ASN A 608 -0.10 15.94 -52.48
N ASN A 609 -0.59 16.76 -51.53
CA ASN A 609 -0.96 16.35 -50.16
C ASN A 609 0.21 15.76 -49.33
N ILE A 610 1.45 16.20 -49.58
CA ILE A 610 2.60 15.81 -48.74
C ILE A 610 2.77 16.83 -47.62
N THR A 611 2.67 16.36 -46.39
CA THR A 611 2.89 17.14 -45.17
C THR A 611 4.36 17.49 -45.00
N HIS A 612 4.68 18.78 -44.94
CA HIS A 612 6.03 19.27 -44.61
C HIS A 612 6.13 19.58 -43.11
N TYR A 613 7.16 19.06 -42.47
CA TYR A 613 7.48 19.32 -41.06
C TYR A 613 8.75 20.16 -40.95
N THR A 614 8.73 21.17 -40.09
CA THR A 614 9.92 21.93 -39.70
C THR A 614 10.38 21.45 -38.34
N VAL A 615 11.69 21.26 -38.19
CA VAL A 615 12.34 20.85 -36.93
C VAL A 615 13.10 22.04 -36.35
N GLU A 616 12.80 22.43 -35.12
CA GLU A 616 13.48 23.49 -34.39
C GLU A 616 14.06 22.97 -33.06
N PRO A 617 15.20 23.49 -32.59
CA PRO A 617 15.70 23.21 -31.26
C PRO A 617 14.77 23.80 -30.18
N ALA A 618 14.55 23.03 -29.11
CA ALA A 618 13.79 23.45 -27.93
C ALA A 618 14.60 24.43 -27.07
N GLY A 619 15.94 24.31 -27.08
CA GLY A 619 16.87 25.10 -26.29
C GLY A 619 17.09 24.57 -24.87
N TYR A 620 16.50 23.42 -24.54
CA TYR A 620 16.64 22.71 -23.28
C TYR A 620 16.57 21.21 -23.53
N GLU A 621 17.21 20.43 -22.65
CA GLU A 621 17.10 18.97 -22.66
C GLU A 621 15.98 18.50 -21.74
N GLY A 622 15.76 19.18 -20.61
CA GLY A 622 14.57 18.92 -19.83
C GLY A 622 14.33 19.94 -18.73
N VAL A 623 13.10 19.91 -18.22
CA VAL A 623 12.64 20.76 -17.13
C VAL A 623 11.74 19.96 -16.21
N ARG A 624 11.92 20.14 -14.90
CA ARG A 624 10.94 19.73 -13.90
C ARG A 624 10.58 20.90 -13.04
N SER A 625 9.30 21.26 -13.05
CA SER A 625 8.74 22.38 -12.30
C SER A 625 7.83 21.87 -11.19
N PHE A 626 7.80 22.59 -10.07
CA PHE A 626 7.02 22.30 -8.89
C PHE A 626 6.21 23.54 -8.50
N ALA A 627 4.92 23.33 -8.25
CA ALA A 627 4.08 24.29 -7.54
C ALA A 627 3.94 23.80 -6.09
N ILE A 628 4.54 24.52 -5.14
CA ILE A 628 4.45 24.21 -3.71
C ILE A 628 3.42 25.15 -3.09
N ALA A 629 2.26 24.63 -2.69
CA ALA A 629 1.17 25.40 -2.12
C ALA A 629 1.09 25.20 -0.60
N ALA A 630 1.31 26.27 0.17
CA ALA A 630 1.17 26.27 1.64
C ALA A 630 -0.26 26.60 2.09
N THR A 631 -1.03 27.28 1.24
CA THR A 631 -2.43 27.63 1.47
C THR A 631 -3.29 27.23 0.27
N ARG A 632 -4.61 27.32 0.42
CA ARG A 632 -5.55 27.23 -0.70
C ARG A 632 -5.14 28.19 -1.84
N VAL A 633 -5.30 27.75 -3.09
CA VAL A 633 -5.08 28.54 -4.30
C VAL A 633 -6.40 29.21 -4.69
N THR A 634 -6.53 30.49 -4.34
CA THR A 634 -7.72 31.30 -4.65
C THR A 634 -7.68 31.82 -6.10
N ASP A 635 -8.79 32.41 -6.55
CA ASP A 635 -8.86 33.05 -7.86
C ASP A 635 -7.83 34.18 -7.98
N GLU A 636 -7.62 34.95 -6.91
CA GLU A 636 -6.62 36.02 -6.88
C GLU A 636 -5.18 35.48 -7.00
N ILE A 637 -4.91 34.33 -6.38
CA ILE A 637 -3.59 33.69 -6.48
C ILE A 637 -3.35 33.17 -7.90
N LEU A 638 -4.34 32.51 -8.51
CA LEU A 638 -4.22 32.07 -9.90
C LEU A 638 -4.04 33.26 -10.84
N GLN A 639 -4.87 34.30 -10.71
CA GLN A 639 -4.78 35.51 -11.54
C GLN A 639 -3.40 36.17 -11.42
N TYR A 640 -2.87 36.31 -10.20
CA TYR A 640 -1.52 36.84 -9.99
C TYR A 640 -0.49 36.10 -10.83
N TRP A 641 -0.52 34.76 -10.81
CA TRP A 641 0.40 33.96 -11.60
C TRP A 641 0.13 34.13 -13.09
N LEU A 642 -1.11 34.04 -13.57
CA LEU A 642 -1.45 34.26 -14.99
C LEU A 642 -0.90 35.59 -15.53
N ASP A 643 -0.98 36.66 -14.73
CA ASP A 643 -0.46 37.98 -15.09
C ASP A 643 1.07 38.03 -15.19
N GLN A 644 1.80 37.05 -14.64
CA GLN A 644 3.26 36.98 -14.73
C GLN A 644 3.76 36.48 -16.10
N LYS A 645 2.89 35.91 -16.96
CA LYS A 645 3.32 35.27 -18.22
C LYS A 645 4.28 36.13 -19.04
N ASP A 646 3.96 37.41 -19.18
CA ASP A 646 4.74 38.38 -19.98
C ASP A 646 5.40 39.45 -19.09
N ARG A 647 5.75 39.09 -17.86
CA ARG A 647 6.42 39.98 -16.92
C ARG A 647 7.72 40.52 -17.51
N THR A 648 7.94 41.82 -17.35
CA THR A 648 9.17 42.49 -17.77
C THR A 648 10.00 42.99 -16.58
N ASP A 649 11.30 43.16 -16.79
CA ASP A 649 12.16 43.94 -15.91
C ASP A 649 11.85 45.44 -16.00
N ALA A 650 12.61 46.25 -15.25
CA ALA A 650 12.47 47.72 -15.25
C ALA A 650 12.78 48.38 -16.61
N ASN A 651 13.43 47.67 -17.52
CA ASN A 651 13.80 48.15 -18.85
C ASN A 651 12.83 47.68 -19.95
N GLY A 652 11.76 46.93 -19.59
CA GLY A 652 10.80 46.38 -20.53
C GLY A 652 11.26 45.07 -21.19
N THR A 653 12.33 44.45 -20.71
CA THR A 653 12.81 43.14 -21.20
C THR A 653 11.98 42.04 -20.56
N LEU A 654 11.46 41.10 -21.36
CA LEU A 654 10.74 39.93 -20.84
C LEU A 654 11.63 39.13 -19.89
N LEU A 655 11.13 38.83 -18.69
CA LEU A 655 11.78 37.94 -17.75
C LEU A 655 11.66 36.47 -18.19
N TYR A 656 10.58 36.16 -18.91
CA TYR A 656 10.32 34.83 -19.48
C TYR A 656 10.31 34.94 -21.02
N PRO A 657 11.48 35.10 -21.66
CA PRO A 657 11.55 35.06 -23.12
C PRO A 657 11.24 33.64 -23.62
N GLU A 658 10.75 33.53 -24.86
CA GLU A 658 10.55 32.24 -25.53
C GLU A 658 11.79 31.35 -25.42
N GLY A 659 11.58 30.07 -25.09
CA GLY A 659 12.65 29.14 -24.79
C GLY A 659 12.56 28.57 -23.37
N PRO A 660 13.68 28.09 -22.81
CA PRO A 660 13.71 27.26 -21.61
C PRO A 660 13.01 27.86 -20.38
N MET A 661 13.14 29.17 -20.16
CA MET A 661 12.52 29.87 -19.03
C MET A 661 10.99 29.98 -19.19
N LYS A 662 10.49 30.19 -20.43
CA LYS A 662 9.04 30.21 -20.71
C LYS A 662 8.45 28.82 -20.51
N THR A 663 9.14 27.76 -20.93
CA THR A 663 8.77 26.36 -20.64
C THR A 663 8.71 26.09 -19.14
N ALA A 664 9.73 26.51 -18.38
CA ALA A 664 9.77 26.35 -16.93
C ALA A 664 8.57 27.03 -16.25
N TYR A 665 8.19 28.21 -16.74
CA TYR A 665 7.00 28.91 -16.28
C TYR A 665 5.70 28.17 -16.66
N GLY A 666 5.57 27.69 -17.90
CA GLY A 666 4.42 26.92 -18.36
C GLY A 666 4.21 25.63 -17.57
N THR A 667 5.25 24.81 -17.43
CA THR A 667 5.21 23.58 -16.62
C THR A 667 4.86 23.84 -15.15
N PHE A 668 5.34 24.95 -14.56
CA PHE A 668 4.89 25.38 -13.23
C PHE A 668 3.40 25.73 -13.19
N LEU A 669 2.92 26.49 -14.19
CA LEU A 669 1.52 26.89 -14.28
C LEU A 669 0.62 25.66 -14.40
N ASN A 670 1.04 24.62 -15.12
CA ASN A 670 0.34 23.34 -15.22
C ASN A 670 0.15 22.69 -13.83
N ALA A 671 1.23 22.59 -13.05
CA ALA A 671 1.17 22.06 -11.69
C ALA A 671 0.27 22.92 -10.78
N LEU A 672 0.30 24.26 -10.92
CA LEU A 672 -0.57 25.16 -10.18
C LEU A 672 -2.05 24.99 -10.55
N LEU A 673 -2.37 24.78 -11.82
CA LEU A 673 -3.73 24.57 -12.32
C LEU A 673 -4.35 23.30 -11.74
N VAL A 674 -3.58 22.21 -11.59
CA VAL A 674 -4.07 21.00 -10.90
C VAL A 674 -4.50 21.31 -9.47
N ILE A 675 -3.67 22.04 -8.71
CA ILE A 675 -4.01 22.43 -7.33
C ILE A 675 -5.26 23.32 -7.31
N LYS A 676 -5.37 24.27 -8.25
CA LYS A 676 -6.53 25.14 -8.36
C LYS A 676 -7.82 24.38 -8.66
N CYS A 677 -7.81 23.52 -9.67
CA CYS A 677 -8.95 22.70 -10.04
C CYS A 677 -9.38 21.81 -8.87
N HIS A 678 -8.41 21.22 -8.16
CA HIS A 678 -8.70 20.43 -6.97
C HIS A 678 -9.33 21.26 -5.84
N ASP A 679 -8.85 22.49 -5.60
CA ASP A 679 -9.44 23.39 -4.60
C ASP A 679 -10.89 23.77 -4.93
N MET A 680 -11.26 23.86 -6.22
CA MET A 680 -12.65 24.05 -6.64
C MET A 680 -13.52 22.82 -6.33
N VAL A 681 -12.99 21.60 -6.52
CA VAL A 681 -13.69 20.36 -6.11
C VAL A 681 -13.91 20.34 -4.61
N ALA A 682 -12.89 20.71 -3.83
CA ALA A 682 -13.01 20.80 -2.38
C ALA A 682 -14.07 21.82 -1.93
N ASP A 683 -14.19 22.98 -2.58
CA ASP A 683 -15.28 23.92 -2.27
C ASP A 683 -16.67 23.33 -2.54
N ALA A 684 -16.85 22.71 -3.70
CA ALA A 684 -18.11 22.09 -4.07
C ALA A 684 -18.47 20.93 -3.13
N ALA A 685 -17.49 20.08 -2.78
CA ALA A 685 -17.66 19.00 -1.82
C ALA A 685 -17.99 19.53 -0.41
N ALA A 686 -17.36 20.63 0.01
CA ALA A 686 -17.62 21.27 1.30
C ALA A 686 -19.05 21.79 1.41
N SER A 687 -19.51 22.48 0.36
CA SER A 687 -20.89 22.94 0.19
C SER A 687 -21.87 21.77 0.23
N LYS A 688 -21.58 20.69 -0.54
CA LYS A 688 -22.43 19.50 -0.65
C LYS A 688 -22.60 18.74 0.66
N PHE A 689 -21.50 18.53 1.39
CA PHE A 689 -21.47 17.69 2.59
C PHE A 689 -21.53 18.48 3.90
N ASN A 690 -21.74 19.80 3.83
CA ASN A 690 -21.79 20.67 5.00
C ASN A 690 -20.57 20.49 5.91
N VAL A 691 -19.38 20.54 5.31
CA VAL A 691 -18.09 20.52 6.02
C VAL A 691 -17.33 21.81 5.73
N THR A 692 -16.36 22.14 6.58
CA THR A 692 -15.42 23.22 6.32
C THR A 692 -14.02 22.66 6.17
N TRP A 693 -13.23 23.23 5.28
CA TRP A 693 -11.86 22.80 5.06
C TRP A 693 -10.89 23.97 4.99
N ILE A 694 -9.63 23.71 5.34
CA ILE A 694 -8.50 24.63 5.17
C ILE A 694 -7.25 23.83 4.80
N ARG A 695 -6.38 24.39 3.96
CA ARG A 695 -5.06 23.83 3.70
C ARG A 695 -4.09 24.31 4.80
N THR A 696 -3.62 23.38 5.62
CA THR A 696 -2.68 23.66 6.72
C THR A 696 -1.35 22.95 6.51
N THR A 697 -1.34 21.82 5.82
CA THR A 697 -0.11 21.14 5.43
C THR A 697 0.24 21.55 3.99
N PRO A 698 1.44 22.09 3.74
CA PRO A 698 1.91 22.34 2.39
C PRO A 698 1.87 21.08 1.51
N ILE A 699 1.58 21.28 0.23
CA ILE A 699 1.60 20.22 -0.79
C ILE A 699 2.46 20.65 -1.97
N ALA A 700 2.90 19.69 -2.78
CA ALA A 700 3.62 19.94 -4.02
C ALA A 700 3.03 19.11 -5.16
N VAL A 701 2.87 19.74 -6.33
CA VAL A 701 2.58 19.04 -7.60
C VAL A 701 3.74 19.36 -8.54
N SER A 702 4.21 18.38 -9.31
CA SER A 702 5.27 18.57 -10.30
C SER A 702 4.82 18.28 -11.73
N THR A 703 5.47 18.96 -12.67
CA THR A 703 5.38 18.69 -14.09
C THR A 703 6.79 18.51 -14.64
N LEU A 704 7.05 17.35 -15.24
CA LEU A 704 8.28 17.03 -15.97
C LEU A 704 8.01 17.15 -17.46
N ASP A 705 8.98 17.70 -18.18
CA ASP A 705 9.10 17.60 -19.62
C ASP A 705 10.58 17.37 -19.96
N ASP A 706 10.93 16.14 -20.35
CA ASP A 706 12.29 15.77 -20.75
C ASP A 706 12.29 14.80 -21.96
N ALA A 707 13.48 14.30 -22.28
CA ALA A 707 13.71 13.31 -23.33
C ALA A 707 12.82 12.08 -23.26
N TYR A 708 12.51 11.62 -22.08
CA TYR A 708 11.87 10.34 -21.90
C TYR A 708 10.38 10.55 -21.68
N ASN A 709 10.04 11.53 -20.84
CA ASN A 709 8.73 11.60 -20.24
C ASN A 709 8.20 13.03 -20.16
N THR A 710 6.92 13.18 -20.49
CA THR A 710 6.13 14.33 -20.04
C THR A 710 5.12 13.83 -19.01
N LEU A 711 5.30 14.23 -17.75
CA LEU A 711 4.55 13.69 -16.61
C LEU A 711 4.03 14.81 -15.71
N LEU A 712 2.79 14.67 -15.26
CA LEU A 712 2.27 15.41 -14.13
C LEU A 712 2.21 14.46 -12.94
N THR A 713 2.58 14.93 -11.75
CA THR A 713 2.66 14.06 -10.57
C THR A 713 2.29 14.79 -9.30
N GLY A 714 1.37 14.20 -8.53
CA GLY A 714 1.16 14.56 -7.13
C GLY A 714 2.39 14.20 -6.28
N GLU A 715 3.15 15.19 -5.84
CA GLU A 715 4.33 15.02 -4.98
C GLU A 715 3.97 15.11 -3.48
N MET A 716 2.74 14.68 -3.15
CA MET A 716 2.13 14.80 -1.84
C MET A 716 1.24 13.59 -1.50
N SER A 717 0.85 13.48 -0.23
CA SER A 717 -0.24 12.59 0.17
C SER A 717 -1.58 13.00 -0.49
N HIS A 718 -2.39 12.02 -0.91
CA HIS A 718 -3.77 12.25 -1.39
C HIS A 718 -4.74 12.84 -0.36
N ARG A 719 -4.34 13.01 0.91
CA ARG A 719 -5.04 13.92 1.85
C ARG A 719 -5.00 15.37 1.35
N MET A 720 -3.98 15.69 0.54
CA MET A 720 -3.69 17.00 -0.02
C MET A 720 -3.65 18.08 1.04
N GLY A 721 -3.07 17.79 2.20
CA GLY A 721 -2.84 18.76 3.27
C GLY A 721 -4.06 19.51 3.80
N MET A 722 -5.26 18.95 3.60
CA MET A 722 -6.52 19.53 4.05
C MET A 722 -6.84 19.08 5.49
N ASP A 723 -7.13 20.04 6.34
CA ASP A 723 -7.86 19.83 7.60
C ASP A 723 -9.34 20.11 7.36
N VAL A 724 -10.17 19.12 7.72
CA VAL A 724 -11.60 19.12 7.42
C VAL A 724 -12.37 18.92 8.73
N VAL A 725 -13.37 19.76 8.95
CA VAL A 725 -14.22 19.75 10.15
C VAL A 725 -15.67 19.57 9.73
N GLY A 726 -16.35 18.59 10.33
CA GLY A 726 -17.74 18.25 10.06
C GLY A 726 -18.12 16.90 10.65
N ASP A 727 -19.29 16.38 10.29
CA ASP A 727 -19.71 15.02 10.65
C ASP A 727 -18.71 13.98 10.08
N PRO A 728 -18.33 12.92 10.82
CA PRO A 728 -17.33 11.95 10.37
C PRO A 728 -17.62 11.31 9.01
N ASP A 729 -18.88 10.98 8.70
CA ASP A 729 -19.22 10.35 7.42
C ASP A 729 -19.22 11.38 6.28
N ASN A 730 -19.62 12.62 6.56
CA ASN A 730 -19.49 13.73 5.63
C ASN A 730 -18.01 14.09 5.36
N VAL A 731 -17.13 14.02 6.37
CA VAL A 731 -15.68 14.21 6.20
C VAL A 731 -15.08 13.10 5.34
N ARG A 732 -15.53 11.85 5.54
CA ARG A 732 -15.13 10.72 4.70
C ARG A 732 -15.56 10.91 3.25
N ALA A 733 -16.80 11.34 3.02
CA ALA A 733 -17.33 11.63 1.69
C ALA A 733 -16.60 12.82 1.04
N PHE A 734 -16.30 13.87 1.78
CA PHE A 734 -15.47 14.98 1.30
C PHE A 734 -14.09 14.49 0.83
N ARG A 735 -13.40 13.69 1.65
CA ARG A 735 -12.08 13.14 1.32
C ARG A 735 -12.13 12.26 0.09
N PHE A 736 -13.15 11.42 -0.03
CA PHE A 736 -13.38 10.61 -1.21
C PHE A 736 -13.55 11.48 -2.46
N ALA A 737 -14.46 12.47 -2.42
CA ALA A 737 -14.72 13.33 -3.56
C ALA A 737 -13.46 14.07 -4.04
N CYS A 738 -12.68 14.61 -3.11
CA CYS A 738 -11.45 15.34 -3.42
C CYS A 738 -10.37 14.41 -4.02
N SER A 739 -10.03 13.34 -3.29
CA SER A 739 -8.93 12.45 -3.67
C SER A 739 -9.21 11.62 -4.94
N SER A 740 -10.47 11.19 -5.16
CA SER A 740 -10.87 10.49 -6.40
C SER A 740 -10.89 11.40 -7.63
N SER A 741 -11.06 12.71 -7.44
CA SER A 741 -11.03 13.68 -8.55
C SER A 741 -9.62 14.02 -9.00
N PHE A 742 -8.58 13.66 -8.24
CA PHE A 742 -7.20 13.99 -8.58
C PHE A 742 -6.79 13.44 -9.95
N SER A 743 -6.87 12.13 -10.14
CA SER A 743 -6.47 11.44 -11.39
C SER A 743 -7.18 12.02 -12.63
N PRO A 744 -8.51 12.24 -12.63
CA PRO A 744 -9.18 12.93 -13.74
C PRO A 744 -8.73 14.39 -13.93
N ILE A 745 -8.46 15.14 -12.87
CA ILE A 745 -7.93 16.51 -12.98
C ILE A 745 -6.56 16.48 -13.66
N GLU A 746 -5.68 15.56 -13.29
CA GLU A 746 -4.37 15.39 -13.93
C GLU A 746 -4.53 15.15 -15.44
N TYR A 747 -5.44 14.24 -15.83
CA TYR A 747 -5.76 13.98 -17.23
C TYR A 747 -6.18 15.23 -17.99
N TRP A 748 -7.17 15.98 -17.47
CA TRP A 748 -7.75 17.11 -18.18
C TRP A 748 -6.81 18.32 -18.25
N VAL A 749 -6.09 18.61 -17.16
CA VAL A 749 -5.09 19.68 -17.18
C VAL A 749 -3.98 19.32 -18.17
N MET A 750 -3.53 18.06 -18.19
CA MET A 750 -2.53 17.61 -19.14
C MET A 750 -3.05 17.61 -20.60
N ALA A 751 -4.33 17.28 -20.84
CA ALA A 751 -5.01 17.34 -22.15
C ALA A 751 -4.96 18.70 -22.80
N SER A 752 -5.18 19.76 -22.02
CA SER A 752 -5.08 21.13 -22.57
C SER A 752 -3.66 21.57 -22.84
N LEU A 753 -2.66 21.01 -22.13
CA LEU A 753 -1.30 21.54 -22.08
C LEU A 753 -0.32 20.75 -22.92
N PHE A 754 -0.67 19.51 -23.25
CA PHE A 754 0.05 18.60 -24.12
C PHE A 754 -0.94 17.82 -25.02
N PRO A 755 -1.62 18.52 -25.95
CA PRO A 755 -2.61 17.88 -26.82
C PRO A 755 -1.96 16.87 -27.77
N ASN A 756 -2.60 15.71 -28.01
CA ASN A 756 -2.17 14.72 -29.00
C ASN A 756 -3.24 14.55 -30.09
N PRO A 757 -2.97 14.89 -31.36
CA PRO A 757 -3.96 14.70 -32.43
C PRO A 757 -4.13 13.21 -32.76
N ASP A 758 -5.38 12.75 -32.92
CA ASP A 758 -5.67 11.44 -33.50
C ASP A 758 -5.47 11.43 -35.02
N GLN A 759 -5.62 10.26 -35.65
CA GLN A 759 -5.46 10.07 -37.10
C GLN A 759 -6.43 10.90 -37.96
N ASN A 760 -7.47 11.49 -37.36
CA ASN A 760 -8.46 12.33 -38.03
C ASN A 760 -8.29 13.82 -37.71
N GLY A 761 -7.27 14.21 -36.93
CA GLY A 761 -7.01 15.59 -36.53
C GLY A 761 -7.88 16.07 -35.36
N THR A 762 -8.59 15.18 -34.68
CA THR A 762 -9.30 15.47 -33.43
C THR A 762 -8.30 15.40 -32.28
N ILE A 763 -8.22 16.44 -31.44
CA ILE A 763 -7.38 16.40 -30.25
C ILE A 763 -8.04 15.45 -29.24
N ILE A 764 -7.44 14.29 -29.04
CA ILE A 764 -7.70 13.49 -27.84
C ILE A 764 -6.59 13.89 -26.86
N GLY A 765 -6.85 13.97 -25.55
CA GLY A 765 -5.85 14.42 -24.56
C GLY A 765 -4.51 13.64 -24.60
N PRO A 766 -3.56 13.87 -23.66
CA PRO A 766 -2.37 13.02 -23.57
C PRO A 766 -2.82 11.57 -23.54
N ASN A 767 -1.94 10.65 -23.96
CA ASN A 767 -2.17 9.23 -23.79
C ASN A 767 -2.82 8.99 -22.41
N VAL A 768 -4.00 8.35 -22.40
CA VAL A 768 -4.83 7.99 -21.20
C VAL A 768 -4.04 7.25 -20.11
N TRP A 769 -2.77 7.00 -20.36
CA TRP A 769 -1.76 6.24 -19.65
C TRP A 769 -1.19 7.03 -18.47
N SER A 770 -1.22 8.37 -18.51
CA SER A 770 -0.73 9.24 -17.41
C SER A 770 -1.69 9.38 -16.23
N SER A 771 -2.99 9.10 -16.43
CA SER A 771 -3.98 9.07 -15.35
C SER A 771 -4.37 7.63 -15.07
N VAL A 772 -4.21 7.19 -13.83
CA VAL A 772 -4.54 5.84 -13.38
C VAL A 772 -6.04 5.56 -13.54
N THR A 773 -6.91 6.49 -13.12
CA THR A 773 -8.36 6.26 -13.14
C THR A 773 -8.88 6.17 -14.58
N ILE A 774 -8.49 7.12 -15.43
CA ILE A 774 -8.86 7.12 -16.84
C ILE A 774 -8.29 5.90 -17.57
N GLY A 775 -7.00 5.57 -17.36
CA GLY A 775 -6.36 4.43 -18.00
C GLY A 775 -6.94 3.08 -17.57
N LEU A 776 -7.33 2.90 -16.31
CA LEU A 776 -7.98 1.67 -15.87
C LEU A 776 -9.34 1.46 -16.53
N GLY A 777 -10.16 2.51 -16.64
CA GLY A 777 -11.45 2.32 -17.30
C GLY A 777 -11.34 2.21 -18.83
N ASP A 778 -10.32 2.79 -19.47
CA ASP A 778 -10.04 2.57 -20.90
C ASP A 778 -9.73 1.09 -21.17
N LEU A 779 -8.89 0.47 -20.33
CA LEU A 779 -8.66 -0.99 -20.34
C LEU A 779 -9.98 -1.75 -20.14
N MET A 780 -10.80 -1.36 -19.16
CA MET A 780 -12.08 -2.00 -18.88
C MET A 780 -13.04 -1.94 -20.06
N LEU A 781 -13.16 -0.77 -20.71
CA LEU A 781 -14.01 -0.54 -21.88
C LEU A 781 -13.49 -1.25 -23.13
N SER A 782 -12.18 -1.47 -23.23
CA SER A 782 -11.56 -2.29 -24.27
C SER A 782 -11.75 -3.81 -24.05
N GLY A 783 -12.49 -4.19 -23.00
CA GLY A 783 -12.77 -5.58 -22.65
C GLY A 783 -11.66 -6.27 -21.85
N GLU A 784 -10.67 -5.52 -21.35
CA GLU A 784 -9.71 -6.06 -20.39
C GLU A 784 -10.33 -6.09 -18.98
N PRO A 785 -10.28 -7.23 -18.27
CA PRO A 785 -10.85 -7.32 -16.94
C PRO A 785 -10.03 -6.57 -15.91
N LEU A 786 -10.71 -5.75 -15.12
CA LEU A 786 -10.15 -5.21 -13.88
C LEU A 786 -10.48 -6.14 -12.72
N GLU A 787 -9.56 -6.27 -11.77
CA GLU A 787 -9.74 -6.98 -10.52
C GLU A 787 -9.87 -6.02 -9.34
N ILE A 788 -10.72 -6.39 -8.39
CA ILE A 788 -11.03 -5.64 -7.17
C ILE A 788 -10.97 -6.62 -6.01
N PHE A 789 -10.15 -6.31 -5.00
CA PHE A 789 -9.98 -7.16 -3.83
C PHE A 789 -9.55 -6.35 -2.60
N GLU A 790 -9.75 -6.93 -1.42
CA GLU A 790 -9.27 -6.34 -0.17
C GLU A 790 -7.88 -6.88 0.18
N SER A 791 -6.99 -5.99 0.61
CA SER A 791 -5.64 -6.32 1.03
C SER A 791 -5.17 -5.34 2.10
N ASN A 792 -4.79 -5.85 3.28
CA ASN A 792 -4.27 -5.07 4.40
C ASN A 792 -5.14 -3.85 4.80
N GLY A 793 -6.47 -3.99 4.72
CA GLY A 793 -7.43 -2.93 5.06
C GLY A 793 -7.74 -1.95 3.93
N TYR A 794 -7.09 -2.07 2.77
CA TYR A 794 -7.37 -1.29 1.57
C TYR A 794 -8.17 -2.10 0.56
N ILE A 795 -8.96 -1.41 -0.26
CA ILE A 795 -9.54 -1.97 -1.48
C ILE A 795 -8.59 -1.64 -2.61
N VAL A 796 -8.13 -2.66 -3.32
CA VAL A 796 -7.20 -2.57 -4.44
C VAL A 796 -7.96 -2.75 -5.74
N ILE A 797 -7.62 -1.95 -6.74
CA ILE A 797 -8.16 -2.02 -8.09
C ILE A 797 -7.00 -1.96 -9.09
N LYS A 798 -6.93 -2.92 -10.00
CA LYS A 798 -5.94 -2.95 -11.09
C LYS A 798 -6.43 -3.79 -12.26
N ALA A 799 -5.71 -3.76 -13.38
CA ALA A 799 -5.95 -4.72 -14.46
C ALA A 799 -5.37 -6.09 -14.11
N VAL A 800 -6.07 -7.17 -14.48
CA VAL A 800 -5.59 -8.53 -14.16
C VAL A 800 -4.24 -8.78 -14.84
N GLY A 801 -3.27 -9.26 -14.07
CA GLY A 801 -1.91 -9.55 -14.56
C GLY A 801 -1.03 -8.33 -14.81
N SER A 802 -1.49 -7.11 -14.49
CA SER A 802 -0.70 -5.89 -14.60
C SER A 802 -0.71 -5.11 -13.29
N ASN A 803 0.46 -4.64 -12.87
CA ASN A 803 0.62 -3.73 -11.75
C ASN A 803 0.85 -2.28 -12.23
N GLY A 804 0.72 -2.03 -13.53
CA GLY A 804 1.02 -0.75 -14.17
C GLY A 804 0.24 0.43 -13.59
N LYS A 805 -1.05 0.20 -13.31
CA LYS A 805 -1.99 1.20 -12.79
C LYS A 805 -2.74 0.59 -11.61
N ILE A 806 -2.69 1.24 -10.46
CA ILE A 806 -3.31 0.75 -9.23
C ILE A 806 -4.06 1.89 -8.56
N LEU A 807 -5.33 1.67 -8.24
CA LEU A 807 -6.08 2.50 -7.30
C LEU A 807 -6.23 1.77 -5.97
N LEU A 808 -5.95 2.48 -4.90
CA LEU A 808 -6.19 2.05 -3.53
C LEU A 808 -7.27 2.93 -2.90
N ILE A 809 -8.21 2.30 -2.22
CA ILE A 809 -9.22 3.01 -1.44
C ILE A 809 -9.06 2.62 0.02
N ASP A 810 -8.90 3.62 0.87
CA ASP A 810 -8.91 3.48 2.32
C ASP A 810 -10.33 3.70 2.84
N PRO A 811 -11.06 2.63 3.21
CA PRO A 811 -12.43 2.75 3.69
C PRO A 811 -12.52 3.45 5.06
N GLU A 812 -11.44 3.49 5.86
CA GLU A 812 -11.43 4.15 7.16
C GLU A 812 -11.39 5.67 6.99
N THR A 813 -10.55 6.17 6.08
CA THR A 813 -10.35 7.61 5.88
C THR A 813 -11.16 8.21 4.74
N GLY A 814 -11.62 7.38 3.79
CA GLY A 814 -12.28 7.79 2.55
C GLY A 814 -11.30 8.18 1.44
N LEU A 815 -9.99 8.05 1.63
CA LEU A 815 -9.01 8.45 0.63
C LEU A 815 -8.95 7.46 -0.54
N VAL A 816 -8.93 7.98 -1.76
CA VAL A 816 -8.62 7.27 -2.99
C VAL A 816 -7.21 7.69 -3.41
N MET A 817 -6.30 6.73 -3.46
CA MET A 817 -4.89 6.96 -3.81
C MET A 817 -4.62 6.26 -5.13
N ASP A 818 -4.12 7.01 -6.10
CA ASP A 818 -3.70 6.46 -7.38
C ASP A 818 -2.19 6.29 -7.44
N LEU A 819 -1.77 5.25 -8.16
CA LEU A 819 -0.37 4.94 -8.37
C LEU A 819 -0.15 4.38 -9.77
N LEU A 820 0.74 5.04 -10.49
CA LEU A 820 1.29 4.57 -11.76
C LEU A 820 2.65 3.91 -11.45
N THR A 821 2.77 2.60 -11.68
CA THR A 821 4.02 1.86 -11.52
C THR A 821 4.53 1.36 -12.87
N GLY A 822 5.80 1.57 -13.19
CA GLY A 822 6.41 1.06 -14.43
C GLY A 822 6.83 2.14 -15.43
N ASN A 823 7.61 1.69 -16.42
CA ASN A 823 8.18 2.51 -17.50
C ASN A 823 7.15 2.74 -18.62
N GLU A 824 5.89 3.02 -18.29
CA GLU A 824 4.96 3.50 -19.31
C GLU A 824 5.40 4.91 -19.71
N THR A 825 6.26 4.96 -20.73
CA THR A 825 6.82 6.20 -21.25
C THR A 825 5.68 7.03 -21.82
N SER A 826 5.27 8.08 -21.11
CA SER A 826 4.42 9.12 -21.68
C SER A 826 5.33 10.02 -22.50
N CYS A 827 5.34 9.81 -23.81
CA CYS A 827 6.10 10.56 -24.83
C CYS A 827 6.67 11.90 -24.34
N GLY A 828 7.99 11.95 -24.09
CA GLY A 828 8.72 13.20 -23.90
C GLY A 828 8.48 14.14 -25.08
N SER A 829 7.85 15.28 -24.82
CA SER A 829 7.38 16.23 -25.82
C SER A 829 8.19 17.53 -25.73
N TYR A 830 9.42 17.50 -26.23
CA TYR A 830 10.33 18.64 -26.44
C TYR A 830 9.76 19.81 -27.27
N CYS A 831 8.48 19.77 -27.58
CA CYS A 831 7.83 20.47 -28.67
C CYS A 831 7.23 21.82 -28.28
N TYR A 832 7.32 22.28 -27.03
CA TYR A 832 6.45 23.37 -26.57
C TYR A 832 7.16 24.49 -25.81
N LYS A 833 8.31 24.94 -26.34
CA LYS A 833 9.17 25.99 -25.73
C LYS A 833 8.46 27.31 -25.37
N ASN A 834 7.28 27.58 -25.94
CA ASN A 834 6.40 28.68 -25.57
C ASN A 834 4.92 28.27 -25.46
N GLN A 835 4.46 27.28 -26.23
CA GLN A 835 3.05 26.91 -26.30
C GLN A 835 2.47 26.49 -24.95
N GLN A 836 3.22 25.74 -24.13
CA GLN A 836 2.77 25.31 -22.80
C GLN A 836 2.36 26.50 -21.92
N ALA A 837 3.14 27.59 -21.94
CA ALA A 837 2.84 28.78 -21.15
C ALA A 837 1.60 29.52 -21.68
N GLU A 838 1.41 29.56 -22.99
CA GLU A 838 0.22 30.18 -23.61
C GLU A 838 -1.04 29.34 -23.32
N TRP A 839 -0.97 28.03 -23.49
CA TRP A 839 -2.09 27.12 -23.20
C TRP A 839 -2.44 27.10 -21.72
N GLY A 840 -1.43 27.05 -20.83
CA GLY A 840 -1.64 27.16 -19.38
C GLY A 840 -2.31 28.45 -19.00
N ASN A 841 -1.89 29.56 -19.62
CA ASN A 841 -2.50 30.85 -19.37
C ASN A 841 -3.95 30.91 -19.86
N ASN A 842 -4.21 30.41 -21.07
CA ASN A 842 -5.55 30.40 -21.63
C ASN A 842 -6.51 29.51 -20.82
N LEU A 843 -6.09 28.29 -20.45
CA LEU A 843 -6.89 27.41 -19.60
C LEU A 843 -7.19 28.07 -18.26
N GLY A 844 -6.19 28.67 -17.62
CA GLY A 844 -6.38 29.41 -16.36
C GLY A 844 -7.40 30.55 -16.50
N ASN A 845 -7.32 31.34 -17.57
CA ASN A 845 -8.29 32.40 -17.85
C ASN A 845 -9.70 31.85 -18.09
N ILE A 846 -9.85 30.72 -18.81
CA ILE A 846 -11.16 30.08 -19.01
C ILE A 846 -11.75 29.61 -17.68
N ILE A 847 -10.93 29.00 -16.81
CA ILE A 847 -11.35 28.56 -15.47
C ILE A 847 -11.83 29.76 -14.64
N LEU A 848 -11.11 30.88 -14.64
CA LEU A 848 -11.51 32.08 -13.90
C LEU A 848 -12.78 32.72 -14.46
N ASN A 849 -12.88 32.85 -15.79
CA ASN A 849 -14.04 33.46 -16.45
C ASN A 849 -15.33 32.65 -16.26
N ASN A 850 -15.22 31.32 -16.16
CA ASN A 850 -16.34 30.40 -16.04
C ASN A 850 -16.51 29.82 -14.62
N GLY A 851 -15.76 30.30 -13.62
CA GLY A 851 -15.72 29.75 -12.26
C GLY A 851 -17.09 29.47 -11.62
N PRO A 852 -18.05 30.43 -11.63
CA PRO A 852 -19.39 30.19 -11.08
C PRO A 852 -20.18 29.09 -11.79
N ALA A 853 -19.98 28.94 -13.10
CA ALA A 853 -20.64 27.92 -13.91
C ALA A 853 -20.02 26.54 -13.65
N ILE A 854 -18.68 26.46 -13.59
CA ILE A 854 -17.94 25.25 -13.23
C ILE A 854 -18.35 24.76 -11.83
N ASN A 855 -18.32 25.65 -10.83
CA ASN A 855 -18.68 25.29 -9.46
C ASN A 855 -20.12 24.78 -9.37
N ARG A 856 -21.07 25.44 -10.06
CA ARG A 856 -22.46 24.96 -10.12
C ARG A 856 -22.55 23.56 -10.73
N ALA A 857 -21.84 23.31 -11.83
CA ALA A 857 -21.80 22.00 -12.48
C ALA A 857 -21.28 20.91 -11.53
N ILE A 858 -20.19 21.20 -10.79
CA ILE A 858 -19.61 20.27 -9.80
C ILE A 858 -20.58 20.01 -8.63
N GLU A 859 -21.22 21.05 -8.09
CA GLU A 859 -22.11 20.92 -6.92
C GLU A 859 -23.44 20.22 -7.23
N THR A 860 -24.03 20.55 -8.38
CA THR A 860 -25.42 20.20 -8.71
C THR A 860 -25.53 19.12 -9.79
N GLY A 861 -24.52 18.96 -10.63
CA GLY A 861 -24.60 18.15 -11.84
C GLY A 861 -25.57 18.71 -12.90
N GLU A 862 -25.98 19.97 -12.80
CA GLU A 862 -26.75 20.64 -13.85
C GLU A 862 -25.85 20.92 -15.07
N ALA A 863 -26.35 20.63 -16.27
CA ALA A 863 -25.63 20.92 -17.51
C ALA A 863 -25.61 22.43 -17.76
N VAL A 864 -24.42 23.01 -17.91
CA VAL A 864 -24.25 24.41 -18.32
C VAL A 864 -24.05 24.57 -19.84
N ALA A 865 -24.26 23.46 -20.58
CA ALA A 865 -23.97 23.30 -22.01
C ALA A 865 -24.63 24.32 -22.97
N ALA A 866 -25.60 25.13 -22.52
CA ALA A 866 -26.27 26.09 -23.39
C ALA A 866 -25.48 27.38 -23.66
N ASP A 867 -24.35 27.64 -22.98
CA ASP A 867 -23.70 28.98 -22.99
C ASP A 867 -22.19 28.95 -23.27
N TRP A 868 -21.59 27.78 -23.55
CA TRP A 868 -20.12 27.60 -23.48
C TRP A 868 -19.38 27.63 -24.81
N GLY A 869 -20.00 27.97 -25.94
CA GLY A 869 -19.30 28.02 -27.24
C GLY A 869 -18.81 26.64 -27.71
N GLN A 870 -18.32 26.54 -28.95
CA GLN A 870 -17.79 25.29 -29.53
C GLN A 870 -16.29 25.45 -29.80
N ASN A 871 -15.43 25.32 -28.77
CA ASN A 871 -13.98 25.23 -28.93
C ASN A 871 -13.39 24.11 -28.05
N ASP A 872 -12.35 23.42 -28.52
CA ASP A 872 -11.72 22.24 -27.90
C ASP A 872 -11.28 22.43 -26.41
N MET A 873 -10.95 23.65 -26.01
CA MET A 873 -10.51 23.94 -24.63
C MET A 873 -11.69 24.17 -23.66
N GLU A 874 -12.87 24.52 -24.18
CA GLU A 874 -14.12 24.59 -23.40
C GLU A 874 -14.64 23.18 -23.10
N ASP A 875 -14.44 22.22 -24.03
CA ASP A 875 -14.73 20.79 -23.83
C ASP A 875 -13.87 20.17 -22.72
N THR A 876 -12.60 20.59 -22.61
CA THR A 876 -11.73 20.14 -21.51
C THR A 876 -12.27 20.59 -20.15
N VAL A 877 -12.75 21.83 -20.05
CA VAL A 877 -13.33 22.35 -18.79
C VAL A 877 -14.66 21.68 -18.48
N LEU A 878 -15.46 21.31 -19.48
CA LEU A 878 -16.65 20.49 -19.30
C LEU A 878 -16.33 19.08 -18.80
N GLY A 879 -15.28 18.47 -19.35
CA GLY A 879 -14.76 17.17 -18.90
C GLY A 879 -14.26 17.20 -17.45
N LEU A 880 -13.52 18.24 -17.08
CA LEU A 880 -13.08 18.51 -15.71
C LEU A 880 -14.27 18.66 -14.76
N ALA A 881 -15.22 19.53 -15.09
CA ALA A 881 -16.39 19.80 -14.26
C ALA A 881 -17.27 18.55 -14.11
N SER A 882 -17.44 17.79 -15.19
CA SER A 882 -18.27 16.57 -15.19
C SER A 882 -17.64 15.45 -14.37
N SER A 883 -16.33 15.20 -14.53
CA SER A 883 -15.62 14.19 -13.73
C SER A 883 -15.66 14.53 -12.23
N ALA A 884 -15.42 15.79 -11.86
CA ALA A 884 -15.54 16.26 -10.49
C ALA A 884 -16.97 16.18 -9.93
N ALA A 885 -17.98 16.57 -10.72
CA ALA A 885 -19.39 16.49 -10.32
C ALA A 885 -19.79 15.06 -9.96
N ILE A 886 -19.26 14.08 -10.69
CA ILE A 886 -19.55 12.69 -10.43
C ILE A 886 -18.88 12.23 -9.12
N SER A 887 -17.59 12.56 -8.91
CA SER A 887 -16.88 12.25 -7.66
C SER A 887 -17.60 12.81 -6.43
N VAL A 888 -18.11 14.05 -6.52
CA VAL A 888 -18.92 14.69 -5.47
C VAL A 888 -20.29 14.02 -5.35
N GLY A 889 -20.95 13.69 -6.46
CA GLY A 889 -22.29 13.10 -6.46
C GLY A 889 -22.38 11.73 -5.80
N VAL A 890 -21.34 10.90 -5.91
CA VAL A 890 -21.36 9.51 -5.42
C VAL A 890 -20.70 9.29 -4.07
N ALA A 891 -19.96 10.26 -3.53
CA ALA A 891 -19.11 10.05 -2.35
C ALA A 891 -19.85 9.49 -1.12
N MET A 892 -21.06 9.98 -0.83
CA MET A 892 -21.86 9.49 0.31
C MET A 892 -22.33 8.04 0.13
N LEU A 893 -22.69 7.65 -1.10
CA LEU A 893 -23.07 6.27 -1.42
C LEU A 893 -21.87 5.34 -1.23
N VAL A 894 -20.70 5.83 -1.62
CA VAL A 894 -19.45 5.09 -1.65
C VAL A 894 -18.86 4.91 -0.24
N CYS A 895 -18.88 5.94 0.60
CA CYS A 895 -18.40 5.88 1.98
C CYS A 895 -19.30 5.08 2.95
N SER A 896 -20.56 4.83 2.58
CA SER A 896 -21.53 4.07 3.38
C SER A 896 -21.84 2.67 2.83
N GLY A 897 -21.37 2.37 1.62
CA GLY A 897 -21.64 1.13 0.89
C GLY A 897 -20.63 0.00 1.14
N PRO A 898 -20.93 -1.24 0.70
CA PRO A 898 -19.97 -2.34 0.72
C PRO A 898 -18.70 -2.04 -0.11
N PRO A 899 -17.55 -2.64 0.20
CA PRO A 899 -16.25 -2.47 -0.49
C PRO A 899 -16.28 -2.47 -2.03
N GLY A 900 -17.14 -3.28 -2.65
CA GLY A 900 -17.25 -3.33 -4.11
C GLY A 900 -17.94 -2.12 -4.77
N TRP A 901 -18.71 -1.34 -4.02
CA TRP A 901 -19.31 -0.08 -4.50
C TRP A 901 -18.25 0.99 -4.71
N LEU A 902 -17.24 1.01 -3.83
CA LEU A 902 -16.13 1.96 -3.86
C LEU A 902 -15.33 1.84 -5.16
N ALA A 903 -15.07 0.62 -5.63
CA ALA A 903 -14.18 0.41 -6.76
C ALA A 903 -14.81 0.71 -8.13
N LEU A 904 -16.03 0.26 -8.35
CA LEU A 904 -16.68 0.37 -9.65
C LEU A 904 -17.28 1.74 -9.92
N ALA A 905 -17.66 2.47 -8.88
CA ALA A 905 -17.99 3.87 -9.00
C ALA A 905 -16.76 4.65 -9.49
N VAL A 906 -15.58 4.50 -8.88
CA VAL A 906 -14.38 5.26 -9.29
C VAL A 906 -14.01 5.01 -10.76
N ILE A 907 -13.96 3.75 -11.21
CA ILE A 907 -13.56 3.40 -12.58
C ILE A 907 -14.64 3.73 -13.60
N GLY A 908 -15.87 3.27 -13.37
CA GLY A 908 -16.98 3.39 -14.31
C GLY A 908 -17.44 4.83 -14.50
N LEU A 909 -17.07 5.73 -13.59
CA LEU A 909 -17.43 7.15 -13.63
C LEU A 909 -16.32 8.04 -14.18
N GLY A 910 -15.05 7.71 -13.89
CA GLY A 910 -13.91 8.40 -14.48
C GLY A 910 -13.90 8.31 -16.00
N VAL A 911 -14.13 7.11 -16.55
CA VAL A 911 -14.03 6.86 -18.00
C VAL A 911 -15.30 7.22 -18.77
N ALA A 912 -16.46 7.01 -18.19
CA ALA A 912 -17.71 7.46 -18.78
C ALA A 912 -17.81 8.99 -18.86
N GLY A 913 -17.31 9.70 -17.84
CA GLY A 913 -17.26 11.15 -17.84
C GLY A 913 -16.15 11.74 -18.71
N SER A 914 -15.09 10.99 -19.02
CA SER A 914 -13.93 11.48 -19.77
C SER A 914 -13.95 11.15 -21.27
N TYR A 915 -14.30 9.91 -21.64
CA TYR A 915 -14.26 9.44 -23.03
C TYR A 915 -15.38 10.06 -23.89
N TYR A 916 -16.45 10.54 -23.24
CA TYR A 916 -17.66 11.05 -23.90
C TYR A 916 -18.01 12.48 -23.49
N ALA A 917 -17.04 13.23 -22.95
CA ALA A 917 -17.21 14.66 -22.69
C ALA A 917 -17.52 15.43 -23.99
N ALA A 918 -16.98 14.97 -25.13
CA ALA A 918 -17.28 15.48 -26.46
C ALA A 918 -18.73 15.25 -26.91
N ASP A 919 -19.46 14.28 -26.32
CA ASP A 919 -20.87 14.00 -26.65
C ASP A 919 -21.85 14.61 -25.62
N LEU A 920 -21.37 15.42 -24.66
CA LEU A 920 -22.23 16.17 -23.73
C LEU A 920 -23.09 17.21 -24.47
N ASP A 921 -22.64 17.69 -25.64
CA ASP A 921 -23.38 18.56 -26.54
C ASP A 921 -24.43 17.77 -27.38
N GLU A 922 -24.25 16.47 -27.58
CA GLU A 922 -25.19 15.54 -28.25
C GLU A 922 -26.38 15.09 -27.38
N GLY A 923 -26.64 15.78 -26.26
CA GLY A 923 -27.87 15.62 -25.46
C GLY A 923 -27.75 14.72 -24.22
N TRP A 924 -26.53 14.40 -23.78
CA TRP A 924 -26.27 13.81 -22.47
C TRP A 924 -25.99 14.89 -21.41
N THR A 925 -26.80 14.95 -20.35
CA THR A 925 -26.60 15.89 -19.23
C THR A 925 -25.75 15.26 -18.12
N THR A 926 -24.91 16.03 -17.41
CA THR A 926 -24.18 15.60 -16.20
C THR A 926 -25.10 14.93 -15.15
N SER A 927 -26.36 15.37 -15.04
CA SER A 927 -27.39 14.75 -14.20
C SER A 927 -27.75 13.30 -14.60
N ARG A 928 -27.67 12.93 -15.89
CA ARG A 928 -27.87 11.55 -16.35
C ARG A 928 -26.69 10.67 -15.97
N TRP A 929 -25.47 11.21 -15.98
CA TRP A 929 -24.26 10.52 -15.53
C TRP A 929 -24.24 10.26 -14.02
N ILE A 930 -24.64 11.25 -13.21
CA ILE A 930 -24.82 11.06 -11.76
C ILE A 930 -25.88 9.98 -11.49
N ASN A 931 -27.01 10.03 -12.18
CA ASN A 931 -28.04 9.00 -12.06
C ASN A 931 -27.53 7.62 -12.51
N PHE A 932 -26.68 7.53 -13.54
CA PHE A 932 -26.03 6.29 -13.96
C PHE A 932 -25.15 5.73 -12.85
N GLY A 933 -24.22 6.51 -12.28
CA GLY A 933 -23.37 6.05 -11.17
C GLY A 933 -24.16 5.59 -9.95
N LEU A 934 -25.22 6.33 -9.58
CA LEU A 934 -26.13 5.98 -8.49
C LEU A 934 -27.01 4.75 -8.80
N ASN A 935 -27.30 4.48 -10.08
CA ASN A 935 -28.18 3.38 -10.50
C ASN A 935 -27.42 2.10 -10.94
N VAL A 936 -26.10 2.18 -11.16
CA VAL A 936 -25.29 1.07 -11.70
C VAL A 936 -24.33 0.55 -10.64
N GLY A 937 -23.68 1.43 -9.87
CA GLY A 937 -22.78 1.08 -8.77
C GLY A 937 -23.34 0.06 -7.76
N PRO A 938 -24.58 0.25 -7.25
CA PRO A 938 -25.20 -0.69 -6.30
C PRO A 938 -25.43 -2.10 -6.86
N SER A 939 -25.59 -2.19 -8.18
CA SER A 939 -26.01 -3.42 -8.85
C SER A 939 -24.88 -4.38 -9.22
N LEU A 940 -23.63 -3.92 -9.11
CA LEU A 940 -22.47 -4.65 -9.60
C LEU A 940 -21.94 -5.71 -8.64
N VAL A 941 -22.16 -5.56 -7.33
CA VAL A 941 -21.48 -6.38 -6.34
C VAL A 941 -22.47 -6.97 -5.34
N PRO A 942 -22.69 -8.30 -5.39
CA PRO A 942 -23.47 -8.97 -4.36
C PRO A 942 -22.79 -8.81 -2.99
N PHE A 943 -23.54 -8.53 -1.93
CA PHE A 943 -23.10 -8.79 -0.56
C PHE A 943 -23.22 -10.28 -0.26
N ILE A 944 -22.10 -10.94 0.04
CA ILE A 944 -22.06 -12.36 0.38
C ILE A 944 -21.77 -12.50 1.87
N GLY A 945 -22.79 -12.84 2.64
CA GLY A 945 -22.69 -13.01 4.09
C GLY A 945 -22.83 -14.47 4.48
N ALA A 946 -22.03 -14.91 5.44
CA ALA A 946 -22.33 -16.11 6.22
C ALA A 946 -23.48 -15.79 7.19
N GLU A 947 -24.70 -15.59 6.67
CA GLU A 947 -25.87 -15.48 7.54
C GLU A 947 -26.13 -16.85 8.18
N GLY A 948 -25.93 -16.90 9.50
CA GLY A 948 -26.18 -18.09 10.30
C GLY A 948 -27.63 -18.53 10.20
N GLY A 949 -27.85 -19.78 9.78
CA GLY A 949 -29.18 -20.37 9.74
C GLY A 949 -29.23 -21.68 8.95
N VAL A 950 -29.02 -22.80 9.65
CA VAL A 950 -29.46 -24.17 9.33
C VAL A 950 -29.17 -24.67 7.88
N ALA A 951 -28.14 -25.53 7.74
CA ALA A 951 -27.83 -26.41 6.58
C ALA A 951 -26.68 -26.02 5.61
N GLY A 952 -25.65 -25.29 6.06
CA GLY A 952 -24.39 -25.17 5.32
C GLY A 952 -24.55 -24.58 3.91
N ARG A 953 -25.18 -23.40 3.81
CA ARG A 953 -25.36 -22.63 2.57
C ARG A 953 -24.88 -21.20 2.78
N LEU A 954 -24.38 -20.56 1.73
CA LEU A 954 -23.90 -19.17 1.73
C LEU A 954 -24.94 -18.27 1.07
N GLY A 955 -25.40 -17.22 1.76
CA GLY A 955 -26.38 -16.29 1.25
C GLY A 955 -25.76 -15.22 0.34
N ILE A 956 -26.37 -15.03 -0.83
CA ILE A 956 -26.07 -13.94 -1.76
C ILE A 956 -27.19 -12.92 -1.65
N SER A 957 -26.84 -11.69 -1.27
CA SER A 957 -27.75 -10.56 -1.15
C SER A 957 -27.22 -9.38 -1.95
N TYR A 958 -28.05 -8.39 -2.26
CA TYR A 958 -27.64 -7.12 -2.84
C TYR A 958 -28.18 -5.98 -2.00
N VAL A 959 -27.51 -4.83 -2.06
CA VAL A 959 -28.01 -3.62 -1.41
C VAL A 959 -28.75 -2.80 -2.47
N THR A 960 -30.01 -2.50 -2.19
CA THR A 960 -30.89 -1.68 -3.04
C THR A 960 -30.43 -0.23 -3.10
N LYS A 961 -30.98 0.56 -4.03
CA LYS A 961 -30.71 2.01 -4.12
C LYS A 961 -31.01 2.77 -2.83
N ALA A 962 -31.94 2.26 -2.01
CA ALA A 962 -32.29 2.83 -0.70
C ALA A 962 -31.38 2.36 0.45
N GLY A 963 -30.31 1.60 0.17
CA GLY A 963 -29.40 1.07 1.19
C GLY A 963 -29.91 -0.18 1.92
N ALA A 964 -31.09 -0.72 1.56
CA ALA A 964 -31.63 -1.93 2.18
C ALA A 964 -31.01 -3.20 1.57
N LYS A 965 -30.61 -4.16 2.40
CA LYS A 965 -30.15 -5.49 1.97
C LYS A 965 -31.33 -6.36 1.52
N LYS A 966 -31.24 -6.93 0.32
CA LYS A 966 -32.21 -7.86 -0.26
C LYS A 966 -31.51 -9.18 -0.62
N SER A 967 -31.94 -10.28 -0.01
CA SER A 967 -31.45 -11.62 -0.36
C SER A 967 -31.94 -12.03 -1.75
N VAL A 968 -31.04 -12.54 -2.59
CA VAL A 968 -31.32 -12.97 -3.96
C VAL A 968 -31.31 -14.48 -4.08
N THR A 969 -30.28 -15.16 -3.55
CA THR A 969 -30.15 -16.62 -3.65
C THR A 969 -29.16 -17.19 -2.63
N THR A 970 -28.98 -18.52 -2.59
CA THR A 970 -28.01 -19.20 -1.71
C THR A 970 -27.19 -20.23 -2.47
N VAL A 971 -25.90 -20.33 -2.17
CA VAL A 971 -24.97 -21.33 -2.74
C VAL A 971 -24.71 -22.43 -1.72
N ALA A 972 -24.49 -23.68 -2.15
CA ALA A 972 -24.17 -24.78 -1.25
C ALA A 972 -22.78 -24.60 -0.58
N GLY A 973 -22.65 -24.94 0.70
CA GLY A 973 -21.46 -24.71 1.52
C GLY A 973 -20.31 -25.69 1.28
N ASN A 974 -20.29 -26.39 0.15
CA ASN A 974 -19.20 -27.25 -0.26
C ASN A 974 -18.80 -27.03 -1.74
N SER A 975 -19.41 -26.06 -2.43
CA SER A 975 -19.14 -25.77 -3.83
C SER A 975 -18.21 -24.57 -4.00
N GLU A 976 -17.27 -24.69 -4.93
CA GLU A 976 -16.59 -23.55 -5.56
C GLU A 976 -17.47 -23.06 -6.71
N SER A 977 -17.82 -21.77 -6.74
CA SER A 977 -18.79 -21.24 -7.70
C SER A 977 -18.41 -19.85 -8.17
N TYR A 978 -18.90 -19.47 -9.34
CA TYR A 978 -18.85 -18.09 -9.82
C TYR A 978 -20.22 -17.44 -9.68
N VAL A 979 -20.26 -16.22 -9.17
CA VAL A 979 -21.44 -15.36 -9.28
C VAL A 979 -21.20 -14.37 -10.39
N ILE A 980 -22.00 -14.48 -11.44
CA ILE A 980 -21.95 -13.59 -12.60
C ILE A 980 -23.12 -12.63 -12.49
N THR A 981 -22.84 -11.34 -12.43
CA THR A 981 -23.88 -10.30 -12.45
C THR A 981 -23.82 -9.58 -13.78
N ASN A 982 -24.87 -9.74 -14.59
CA ASN A 982 -24.97 -9.07 -15.88
C ASN A 982 -25.85 -7.83 -15.78
N MET A 983 -25.45 -6.77 -16.47
CA MET A 983 -26.17 -5.50 -16.45
C MET A 983 -27.23 -5.39 -17.55
N PRO A 984 -28.18 -4.44 -17.42
CA PRO A 984 -28.93 -3.92 -18.55
C PRO A 984 -27.95 -3.31 -19.57
N LYS A 985 -28.39 -3.23 -20.82
CA LYS A 985 -27.60 -2.62 -21.89
C LYS A 985 -27.24 -1.19 -21.49
N TRP A 986 -25.95 -0.89 -21.50
CA TRP A 986 -25.41 0.45 -21.38
C TRP A 986 -25.80 1.27 -22.61
N GLY A 987 -26.08 2.56 -22.43
CA GLY A 987 -26.41 3.49 -23.52
C GLY A 987 -27.89 3.84 -23.72
N GLY A 988 -28.13 5.08 -24.15
CA GLY A 988 -29.42 5.64 -24.56
C GLY A 988 -29.22 6.96 -25.31
N GLY A 989 -30.12 7.30 -26.24
CA GLY A 989 -29.93 8.41 -27.18
C GLY A 989 -29.49 7.93 -28.58
N THR A 990 -28.61 8.66 -29.25
CA THR A 990 -27.97 8.30 -30.54
C THR A 990 -26.92 7.19 -30.42
N PHE A 991 -26.54 6.82 -29.21
CA PHE A 991 -25.49 5.84 -28.91
C PHE A 991 -25.96 4.37 -28.94
N THR A 992 -25.21 3.49 -29.60
CA THR A 992 -25.36 2.02 -29.55
C THR A 992 -24.49 1.41 -28.46
N GLY A 993 -24.90 1.47 -27.18
CA GLY A 993 -24.04 0.95 -26.11
C GLY A 993 -23.97 -0.58 -25.95
N GLY A 994 -23.06 -1.07 -25.12
CA GLY A 994 -22.81 -2.50 -24.85
C GLY A 994 -23.28 -2.96 -23.47
N TYR A 995 -22.57 -3.88 -22.82
CA TYR A 995 -22.89 -4.47 -21.51
C TYR A 995 -21.67 -4.51 -20.61
N MET A 996 -21.89 -4.45 -19.30
CA MET A 996 -20.88 -4.78 -18.30
C MET A 996 -21.30 -6.03 -17.52
N SER A 997 -20.29 -6.78 -17.08
CA SER A 997 -20.50 -7.96 -16.23
C SER A 997 -19.46 -7.99 -15.11
N THR A 998 -19.91 -8.37 -13.92
CA THR A 998 -19.01 -8.72 -12.81
C THR A 998 -19.00 -10.21 -12.56
N VAL A 999 -17.85 -10.70 -12.13
CA VAL A 999 -17.61 -12.10 -11.82
C VAL A 999 -16.93 -12.15 -10.46
N GLU A 1000 -17.60 -12.77 -9.50
CA GLU A 1000 -17.03 -13.01 -8.18
C GLU A 1000 -16.79 -14.51 -8.00
N TYR A 1001 -15.56 -14.88 -7.62
CA TYR A 1001 -15.23 -16.25 -7.29
C TYR A 1001 -15.50 -16.52 -5.81
N ILE A 1002 -16.27 -17.57 -5.52
CA ILE A 1002 -16.65 -17.97 -4.17
C ILE A 1002 -16.08 -19.35 -3.87
N LYS A 1003 -15.40 -19.45 -2.73
CA LYS A 1003 -15.02 -20.71 -2.10
C LYS A 1003 -15.48 -20.73 -0.64
N TYR A 1004 -16.29 -21.72 -0.29
CA TYR A 1004 -16.77 -21.87 1.08
C TYR A 1004 -15.62 -22.06 2.07
N GLY A 1005 -15.67 -21.37 3.20
CA GLY A 1005 -14.63 -21.39 4.24
C GLY A 1005 -13.42 -20.52 3.93
N THR A 1006 -13.43 -19.73 2.85
CA THR A 1006 -12.40 -18.71 2.60
C THR A 1006 -12.97 -17.31 2.77
N ASN A 1007 -12.18 -16.43 3.40
CA ASN A 1007 -12.49 -15.00 3.50
C ASN A 1007 -11.87 -14.20 2.33
N LYS A 1008 -11.22 -14.86 1.36
CA LYS A 1008 -10.62 -14.22 0.19
C LYS A 1008 -11.70 -13.88 -0.83
N ARG A 1009 -11.77 -12.62 -1.23
CA ARG A 1009 -12.77 -12.08 -2.15
C ARG A 1009 -12.08 -11.33 -3.29
N VAL A 1010 -12.26 -11.83 -4.51
CA VAL A 1010 -11.77 -11.17 -5.73
C VAL A 1010 -12.94 -11.03 -6.69
N ILE A 1011 -13.19 -9.79 -7.10
CA ILE A 1011 -14.23 -9.43 -8.07
C ILE A 1011 -13.52 -9.02 -9.35
N ARG A 1012 -13.99 -9.52 -10.49
CA ARG A 1012 -13.52 -9.10 -11.81
C ARG A 1012 -14.64 -8.46 -12.60
N THR A 1013 -14.31 -7.43 -13.38
CA THR A 1013 -15.29 -6.63 -14.12
C THR A 1013 -14.76 -6.27 -15.50
N ALA A 1014 -15.60 -6.33 -16.53
CA ALA A 1014 -15.24 -5.94 -17.88
C ALA A 1014 -16.46 -5.49 -18.71
N PHE A 1015 -16.18 -4.77 -19.79
CA PHE A 1015 -17.14 -4.40 -20.82
C PHE A 1015 -17.18 -5.42 -21.98
N GLY A 1016 -18.28 -5.43 -22.74
CA GLY A 1016 -18.39 -6.09 -24.06
C GLY A 1016 -19.64 -5.63 -24.80
N ASP A 1017 -19.71 -5.80 -26.12
CA ASP A 1017 -20.85 -5.32 -26.93
C ASP A 1017 -22.12 -6.14 -26.67
N THR A 1018 -21.96 -7.37 -26.19
CA THR A 1018 -23.04 -8.27 -25.77
C THR A 1018 -22.88 -8.70 -24.30
N ARG A 1019 -23.97 -9.14 -23.65
CA ARG A 1019 -23.92 -9.72 -22.29
C ARG A 1019 -22.96 -10.91 -22.21
N GLU A 1020 -22.95 -11.71 -23.26
CA GLU A 1020 -22.08 -12.87 -23.38
C GLU A 1020 -20.61 -12.44 -23.43
N GLU A 1021 -20.30 -11.46 -24.27
CA GLU A 1021 -18.94 -10.93 -24.42
C GLU A 1021 -18.44 -10.26 -23.14
N ALA A 1022 -19.24 -9.43 -22.48
CA ALA A 1022 -18.87 -8.80 -21.22
C ALA A 1022 -18.54 -9.85 -20.14
N ALA A 1023 -19.36 -10.91 -20.04
CA ALA A 1023 -19.09 -12.02 -19.12
C ALA A 1023 -17.85 -12.83 -19.52
N LYS A 1024 -17.60 -13.06 -20.81
CA LYS A 1024 -16.38 -13.72 -21.31
C LYS A 1024 -15.13 -12.89 -20.99
N ASN A 1025 -15.20 -11.58 -21.18
CA ASN A 1025 -14.12 -10.64 -20.89
C ASN A 1025 -13.80 -10.62 -19.38
N ALA A 1026 -14.83 -10.54 -18.52
CA ALA A 1026 -14.65 -10.61 -17.07
C ALA A 1026 -14.06 -11.97 -16.60
N LEU A 1027 -14.28 -13.04 -17.37
CA LEU A 1027 -13.75 -14.38 -17.12
C LEU A 1027 -12.38 -14.66 -17.76
N ARG A 1028 -11.85 -13.79 -18.63
CA ARG A 1028 -10.75 -14.06 -19.58
C ARG A 1028 -9.51 -14.74 -18.97
N TYR A 1029 -9.19 -14.46 -17.70
CA TYR A 1029 -8.03 -15.02 -16.97
C TYR A 1029 -8.38 -15.88 -15.76
N THR A 1030 -9.65 -16.25 -15.59
CA THR A 1030 -10.18 -16.85 -14.34
C THR A 1030 -10.76 -18.24 -14.54
N VAL A 1031 -10.71 -18.80 -15.75
CA VAL A 1031 -11.55 -19.93 -16.15
C VAL A 1031 -11.14 -21.23 -15.47
N LEU A 1032 -12.04 -21.76 -14.64
CA LEU A 1032 -12.12 -23.18 -14.31
C LEU A 1032 -13.46 -23.71 -14.83
N SER A 1033 -13.44 -24.28 -16.03
CA SER A 1033 -14.62 -24.60 -16.85
C SER A 1033 -15.59 -25.60 -16.21
N SER A 1034 -15.14 -26.36 -15.20
CA SER A 1034 -15.92 -27.40 -14.51
C SER A 1034 -16.78 -26.90 -13.34
N ARG A 1035 -16.77 -25.59 -13.03
CA ARG A 1035 -17.44 -25.04 -11.83
C ARG A 1035 -18.81 -24.45 -12.13
N ALA A 1036 -19.75 -24.67 -11.20
CA ALA A 1036 -21.11 -24.15 -11.27
C ALA A 1036 -21.14 -22.61 -11.22
N SER A 1037 -22.04 -22.01 -12.02
CA SER A 1037 -22.24 -20.55 -12.06
C SER A 1037 -23.65 -20.18 -11.61
N VAL A 1038 -23.74 -19.13 -10.80
CA VAL A 1038 -25.00 -18.51 -10.42
C VAL A 1038 -25.05 -17.17 -11.11
N ILE A 1039 -26.07 -16.97 -11.93
CA ILE A 1039 -26.25 -15.74 -12.70
C ILE A 1039 -27.33 -14.94 -12.03
N VAL A 1040 -26.99 -13.70 -11.69
CA VAL A 1040 -27.94 -12.73 -11.19
C VAL A 1040 -28.27 -11.78 -12.34
N ASN A 1041 -29.53 -11.81 -12.76
CA ASN A 1041 -30.06 -10.92 -13.79
C ASN A 1041 -30.82 -9.77 -13.13
N SER A 1042 -30.51 -8.55 -13.52
CA SER A 1042 -31.32 -7.36 -13.22
C SER A 1042 -32.39 -7.19 -14.31
N TYR A 1043 -33.65 -7.04 -13.90
CA TYR A 1043 -34.79 -6.95 -14.83
C TYR A 1043 -35.34 -5.53 -14.99
N SER A 1044 -34.86 -4.57 -14.20
CA SER A 1044 -35.35 -3.20 -14.19
C SER A 1044 -34.19 -2.19 -14.12
N PRO A 1045 -34.32 -0.99 -14.74
CA PRO A 1045 -33.42 0.15 -14.49
C PRO A 1045 -33.48 0.65 -13.04
N GLU A 1046 -34.55 0.33 -12.33
CA GLU A 1046 -34.67 0.44 -10.89
C GLU A 1046 -34.11 -0.85 -10.30
N ILE A 1047 -32.94 -0.79 -9.67
CA ILE A 1047 -32.12 -1.91 -9.17
C ILE A 1047 -32.87 -2.89 -8.23
N ASP A 1048 -34.13 -2.64 -7.90
CA ASP A 1048 -34.83 -3.33 -6.84
C ASP A 1048 -35.41 -4.70 -7.25
N ASP A 1049 -35.37 -5.09 -8.55
CA ASP A 1049 -35.81 -6.40 -9.03
C ASP A 1049 -34.67 -7.26 -9.62
N TYR A 1050 -34.15 -8.15 -8.78
CA TYR A 1050 -33.17 -9.19 -9.11
C TYR A 1050 -33.82 -10.57 -9.21
N GLY A 1051 -33.49 -11.31 -10.27
CA GLY A 1051 -33.71 -12.76 -10.31
C GLY A 1051 -32.38 -13.50 -10.49
N SER A 1052 -32.36 -14.79 -10.19
CA SER A 1052 -31.16 -15.63 -10.38
C SER A 1052 -31.46 -16.93 -11.10
N VAL A 1053 -30.52 -17.38 -11.93
CA VAL A 1053 -30.52 -18.71 -12.57
C VAL A 1053 -29.20 -19.40 -12.25
N ALA A 1054 -29.28 -20.65 -11.79
CA ALA A 1054 -28.10 -21.47 -11.51
C ALA A 1054 -27.82 -22.43 -12.67
N TYR A 1055 -26.55 -22.59 -13.02
CA TYR A 1055 -26.06 -23.48 -14.07
C TYR A 1055 -25.04 -24.47 -13.48
N ASN A 1056 -24.97 -25.67 -14.04
CA ASN A 1056 -24.06 -26.70 -13.53
C ASN A 1056 -22.60 -26.38 -13.85
N ASN A 1057 -22.34 -25.65 -14.93
CA ASN A 1057 -21.02 -25.18 -15.31
C ASN A 1057 -21.08 -23.90 -16.19
N ILE A 1058 -19.94 -23.24 -16.41
CA ILE A 1058 -19.84 -22.03 -17.24
C ILE A 1058 -20.21 -22.28 -18.71
N ALA A 1059 -19.93 -23.47 -19.25
CA ALA A 1059 -20.26 -23.78 -20.65
C ALA A 1059 -21.78 -23.88 -20.86
N ASP A 1060 -22.52 -24.42 -19.89
CA ASP A 1060 -23.99 -24.46 -19.91
C ASP A 1060 -24.58 -23.04 -19.95
N TYR A 1061 -23.96 -22.07 -19.26
CA TYR A 1061 -24.36 -20.67 -19.34
C TYR A 1061 -24.18 -20.11 -20.76
N PHE A 1062 -22.97 -20.20 -21.32
CA PHE A 1062 -22.67 -19.66 -22.65
C PHE A 1062 -23.42 -20.37 -23.78
N ALA A 1063 -23.97 -21.57 -23.53
CA ALA A 1063 -24.86 -22.25 -24.46
C ALA A 1063 -26.30 -21.72 -24.48
N THR A 1064 -26.67 -20.83 -23.53
CA THR A 1064 -28.03 -20.27 -23.37
C THR A 1064 -28.15 -18.78 -23.69
N THR A 1065 -27.02 -18.08 -23.80
CA THR A 1065 -26.89 -16.70 -24.28
C THR A 1065 -26.76 -16.67 -25.79
#